data_AF-J9VKG1-F1
#
_entry.id   AF-J9VKG1-F1
#
_cell.length_a   1.000
_cell.length_b   1.000
_cell.length_c   1.000
_cell.angle_alpha   90.00
_cell.angle_beta   90.00
_cell.angle_gamma   90.00
#
_symmetry.space_group_name_H-M   'P 1'
#
loop_
_entity.id
_entity.type
_entity.pdbx_description
1 polymer ?
#
loop_
_entity_poly.entity_id
_entity_poly.type
_entity_poly.pdbx_seq_one_letter_code
_entity_poly.pdbx_strand_id
1 'polypeptide(L)'
;MGSDEQPSWTPLSRSNQQSVDHDDEDDEQLRIAIALSQTEARETKRARREETPDDEKQMLEEAIAASLAEAGSSTNPETIISQQPVGSPATPIVAPAEEAPSSLRVGSQTYDRAQMNRERLQRQAAREKIEAERSRRDGIATFEQTSSQLPQARKAASAQWPPPTGAHPFQRTAPFPRDAAGEYYLEGELRHTGNMWASEDPTGNIRSPTFSLTHVVGNHSQISLIITSAYCIDDSWINEAGILPDPVDVPIVMIRPYPKDLRHRLNGKVVSQLNGEVWCYPDMKDNWGTMHMKFFWIFYKTGRLRVCISTANLVPYDWSMMENSVFVQDFPRLDTPIQGLSADTPTHDLAVQFRTLFKHIGVDSALTLLSKNHPQGNQIPFSGQNDFADLRHWDWGKVRFRTVISISEKLSGASDVSRFGIGRLGHVLDTEGWLPDEEEKAVIEYQGSSLGQYSLNWLHNFYSFCTGKKISSLVTNSKPSSWPPIKIIFPSLGTVDNSVGGRDGGGTIFAGKGWNANTKDLFYDSNSKRGGILMHAKMMIAIFHPKTRTPSSQTPSSASLGKRKALELDEVENRIGGWVYVGSHNFSPAAWGTLDTKKSPVTLSIKNYELGIVFPLYGQQSNAAADKVAPYKRPPKKYSVGDEPWDQKKHGFGL
;
A
#
# COMPACT_ATOMS: atom_id res chain seq x y z
N MET A 1 -22.03 18.56 93.41
CA MET A 1 -21.49 17.20 93.22
C MET A 1 -21.57 16.94 91.73
N GLY A 2 -20.55 17.14 90.89
CA GLY A 2 -19.12 16.88 91.09
C GLY A 2 -18.83 15.46 90.61
N SER A 3 -18.36 15.32 89.36
CA SER A 3 -17.26 14.44 88.90
C SER A 3 -17.41 14.09 87.41
N ASP A 4 -16.56 14.72 86.60
CA ASP A 4 -16.06 14.18 85.32
C ASP A 4 -15.21 12.93 85.59
N GLU A 5 -15.27 11.93 84.69
CA GLU A 5 -14.09 11.15 84.27
C GLU A 5 -14.38 10.38 82.95
N GLN A 6 -13.40 10.39 82.04
CA GLN A 6 -13.44 9.83 80.68
C GLN A 6 -13.48 8.28 80.66
N PRO A 7 -13.67 7.67 79.47
CA PRO A 7 -12.48 7.07 78.85
C PRO A 7 -12.35 7.13 77.30
N SER A 8 -11.09 7.27 76.89
CA SER A 8 -10.34 6.76 75.73
C SER A 8 -10.98 6.62 74.32
N TRP A 9 -10.34 7.32 73.38
CA TRP A 9 -10.47 7.17 71.94
C TRP A 9 -9.57 6.06 71.36
N THR A 10 -10.13 5.21 70.50
CA THR A 10 -9.47 4.62 69.32
C THR A 10 -10.53 4.10 68.34
N PRO A 11 -10.57 4.56 67.08
CA PRO A 11 -11.29 3.86 66.02
C PRO A 11 -10.33 3.31 64.94
N LEU A 12 -10.44 2.01 64.67
CA LEU A 12 -9.86 1.32 63.52
C LEU A 12 -10.88 1.26 62.37
N SER A 13 -10.39 1.70 61.20
CA SER A 13 -10.78 1.40 59.81
C SER A 13 -12.26 1.45 59.39
N ARG A 14 -12.61 2.51 58.65
CA ARG A 14 -13.72 2.51 57.69
C ARG A 14 -13.25 2.01 56.32
N SER A 15 -14.06 1.14 55.75
CA SER A 15 -14.02 0.61 54.39
C SER A 15 -14.09 1.72 53.33
N ASN A 16 -13.18 1.67 52.36
CA ASN A 16 -13.11 2.56 51.21
C ASN A 16 -14.10 2.09 50.14
N GLN A 17 -15.06 2.94 49.75
CA GLN A 17 -15.80 2.79 48.50
C GLN A 17 -14.91 3.31 47.37
N GLN A 18 -14.53 2.44 46.44
CA GLN A 18 -13.98 2.83 45.14
C GLN A 18 -15.14 3.19 44.21
N SER A 19 -15.27 4.47 43.88
CA SER A 19 -15.99 4.93 42.69
C SER A 19 -15.13 4.64 41.46
N VAL A 20 -15.78 4.18 40.40
CA VAL A 20 -15.19 3.63 39.19
C VAL A 20 -14.89 4.77 38.20
N ASP A 21 -13.64 4.89 37.74
CA ASP A 21 -13.16 5.81 36.69
C ASP A 21 -13.61 5.35 35.28
N HIS A 22 -14.91 5.15 35.04
CA HIS A 22 -15.40 4.69 33.73
C HIS A 22 -15.91 5.82 32.82
N ASP A 23 -16.17 7.02 33.35
CA ASP A 23 -16.84 8.10 32.61
C ASP A 23 -15.88 8.98 31.77
N ASP A 24 -14.60 9.09 32.14
CA ASP A 24 -13.66 10.01 31.47
C ASP A 24 -13.18 9.53 30.09
N GLU A 25 -13.08 8.20 29.87
CA GLU A 25 -12.67 7.64 28.57
C GLU A 25 -13.80 7.72 27.53
N ASP A 26 -15.05 7.51 27.96
CA ASP A 26 -16.23 7.58 27.10
C ASP A 26 -16.52 9.03 26.69
N ASP A 27 -16.34 9.98 27.60
CA ASP A 27 -16.45 11.42 27.33
C ASP A 27 -15.39 11.91 26.33
N GLU A 28 -14.16 11.42 26.42
CA GLU A 28 -13.10 11.78 25.47
C GLU A 28 -13.34 11.13 24.09
N GLN A 29 -13.81 9.88 24.04
CA GLN A 29 -14.20 9.25 22.77
C GLN A 29 -15.37 9.99 22.11
N LEU A 30 -16.37 10.41 22.88
CA LEU A 30 -17.49 11.21 22.37
C LEU A 30 -17.00 12.57 21.84
N ARG A 31 -16.07 13.23 22.52
CA ARG A 31 -15.47 14.49 22.03
C ARG A 31 -14.71 14.31 20.73
N ILE A 32 -13.95 13.21 20.60
CA ILE A 32 -13.24 12.87 19.37
C ILE A 32 -14.24 12.58 18.24
N ALA A 33 -15.28 11.78 18.50
CA ALA A 33 -16.32 11.47 17.52
C ALA A 33 -17.09 12.72 17.06
N ILE A 34 -17.41 13.64 17.98
CA ILE A 34 -18.03 14.93 17.63
C ILE A 34 -17.07 15.79 16.80
N ALA A 35 -15.79 15.82 17.13
CA ALA A 35 -14.79 16.56 16.35
C ALA A 35 -14.60 15.98 14.94
N LEU A 36 -14.63 14.66 14.80
CA LEU A 36 -14.62 13.97 13.50
C LEU A 36 -15.89 14.28 12.70
N SER A 37 -17.07 14.14 13.30
CA SER A 37 -18.35 14.49 12.66
C SER A 37 -18.41 15.95 12.21
N GLN A 38 -17.86 16.89 12.98
CA GLN A 38 -17.75 18.29 12.56
C GLN A 38 -16.75 18.52 11.42
N THR A 39 -15.71 17.70 11.37
CA THR A 39 -14.70 17.73 10.30
C THR A 39 -15.29 17.12 9.03
N GLU A 40 -15.93 15.95 9.12
CA GLU A 40 -16.70 15.32 8.04
C GLU A 40 -17.82 16.23 7.52
N ALA A 41 -18.55 16.94 8.38
CA ALA A 41 -19.58 17.88 7.93
C ALA A 41 -18.99 19.10 7.20
N ARG A 42 -17.74 19.50 7.53
CA ARG A 42 -16.99 20.54 6.81
C ARG A 42 -16.42 20.01 5.50
N GLU A 43 -15.92 18.78 5.50
CA GLU A 43 -15.43 18.06 4.32
C GLU A 43 -16.57 17.77 3.35
N THR A 44 -17.75 17.36 3.80
CA THR A 44 -18.96 17.18 2.97
C THR A 44 -19.42 18.51 2.34
N LYS A 45 -19.30 19.62 3.09
CA LYS A 45 -19.57 20.97 2.55
C LYS A 45 -18.49 21.45 1.57
N ARG A 46 -17.26 20.97 1.73
CA ARG A 46 -16.13 21.23 0.82
C ARG A 46 -16.21 20.35 -0.43
N ALA A 47 -16.57 19.08 -0.29
CA ALA A 47 -16.84 18.10 -1.36
C ALA A 47 -18.01 18.52 -2.24
N ARG A 48 -19.07 19.14 -1.67
CA ARG A 48 -20.13 19.80 -2.46
C ARG A 48 -19.66 21.01 -3.27
N ARG A 49 -18.42 21.47 -3.10
CA ARG A 49 -17.83 22.63 -3.77
C ARG A 49 -16.53 22.31 -4.55
N GLU A 50 -15.88 21.18 -4.28
CA GLU A 50 -14.59 20.73 -4.84
C GLU A 50 -14.62 19.18 -5.00
N GLU A 51 -14.56 18.68 -6.24
CA GLU A 51 -14.54 17.23 -6.58
C GLU A 51 -13.19 16.56 -6.25
N THR A 52 -12.81 16.43 -4.98
CA THR A 52 -11.79 15.47 -4.46
C THR A 52 -10.48 15.19 -5.26
N PRO A 53 -9.69 16.16 -5.76
CA PRO A 53 -8.34 15.88 -6.26
C PRO A 53 -7.25 16.30 -5.25
N ASP A 54 -7.56 17.19 -4.31
CA ASP A 54 -6.56 17.92 -3.52
C ASP A 54 -6.01 17.11 -2.34
N ASP A 55 -6.83 16.31 -1.67
CA ASP A 55 -6.41 15.57 -0.48
C ASP A 55 -5.54 14.35 -0.84
N GLU A 56 -5.87 13.59 -1.90
CA GLU A 56 -4.99 12.53 -2.42
C GLU A 56 -3.66 13.11 -2.92
N LYS A 57 -3.72 14.21 -3.67
CA LYS A 57 -2.54 14.93 -4.12
C LYS A 57 -1.68 15.31 -2.93
N GLN A 58 -2.20 16.06 -1.95
CA GLN A 58 -1.40 16.49 -0.79
C GLN A 58 -0.82 15.31 0.01
N MET A 59 -1.60 14.23 0.19
CA MET A 59 -1.14 13.08 0.94
C MET A 59 -0.03 12.31 0.20
N LEU A 60 -0.13 12.15 -1.12
CA LEU A 60 0.87 11.49 -1.95
C LEU A 60 2.10 12.38 -2.20
N GLU A 61 1.88 13.70 -2.33
CA GLU A 61 2.93 14.71 -2.49
C GLU A 61 3.92 14.71 -1.33
N GLU A 62 3.44 14.54 -0.10
CA GLU A 62 4.29 14.44 1.08
C GLU A 62 4.90 13.04 1.25
N ALA A 63 4.22 11.96 0.82
CA ALA A 63 4.84 10.62 0.77
C ALA A 63 6.04 10.58 -0.20
N ILE A 64 5.97 11.38 -1.27
CA ILE A 64 7.12 11.63 -2.14
C ILE A 64 8.16 12.46 -1.40
N ALA A 65 7.78 13.58 -0.77
CA ALA A 65 8.71 14.42 0.01
C ALA A 65 9.44 13.64 1.12
N ALA A 66 8.76 12.68 1.74
CA ALA A 66 9.29 11.69 2.70
C ALA A 66 10.52 10.95 2.16
N SER A 67 10.37 10.49 0.91
CA SER A 67 11.37 9.71 0.18
C SER A 67 12.55 10.60 -0.24
N LEU A 68 12.34 11.93 -0.31
CA LEU A 68 13.36 12.92 -0.64
C LEU A 68 14.24 13.27 0.56
N ALA A 69 13.66 13.34 1.76
CA ALA A 69 14.37 13.76 2.98
C ALA A 69 15.42 12.75 3.46
N GLU A 70 15.31 11.47 3.08
CA GLU A 70 16.24 10.41 3.52
C GLU A 70 17.37 10.08 2.54
N ALA A 71 17.35 10.67 1.33
CA ALA A 71 18.29 10.31 0.27
C ALA A 71 19.56 11.20 0.22
N GLY A 72 19.92 11.94 1.27
CA GLY A 72 21.11 12.80 1.23
C GLY A 72 21.77 13.14 2.57
N SER A 73 22.97 12.60 2.78
CA SER A 73 24.12 13.40 3.25
C SER A 73 25.39 12.91 2.54
N SER A 74 25.71 13.51 1.39
CA SER A 74 27.04 13.43 0.81
C SER A 74 27.43 14.81 0.32
N THR A 75 28.15 15.52 1.18
CA THR A 75 28.83 16.79 0.89
C THR A 75 30.07 16.54 0.03
N ASN A 76 30.35 17.46 -0.90
CA ASN A 76 31.67 18.04 -1.26
C ASN A 76 31.60 18.74 -2.65
N PRO A 77 32.55 19.65 -3.02
CA PRO A 77 32.48 21.07 -2.70
C PRO A 77 32.50 21.99 -3.95
N GLU A 78 32.17 23.25 -3.70
CA GLU A 78 32.28 24.51 -4.47
C GLU A 78 32.95 24.54 -5.86
N THR A 79 32.37 25.33 -6.77
CA THR A 79 33.13 26.42 -7.43
C THR A 79 32.24 27.57 -7.88
N ILE A 80 32.69 28.77 -7.52
CA ILE A 80 32.14 30.12 -7.77
C ILE A 80 32.45 30.56 -9.20
N ILE A 81 31.56 31.31 -9.87
CA ILE A 81 31.90 32.44 -10.78
C ILE A 81 30.69 33.37 -11.00
N SER A 82 30.89 34.61 -10.54
CA SER A 82 30.48 35.95 -11.00
C SER A 82 29.21 36.21 -11.85
N GLN A 83 28.38 37.12 -11.34
CA GLN A 83 27.40 37.94 -12.07
C GLN A 83 28.07 39.17 -12.72
N GLN A 84 27.51 39.69 -13.83
CA GLN A 84 27.04 41.09 -13.99
C GLN A 84 26.44 41.40 -15.40
N PRO A 85 25.67 42.50 -15.57
CA PRO A 85 24.48 42.59 -16.44
C PRO A 85 24.63 43.51 -17.69
N VAL A 86 23.54 43.69 -18.48
CA VAL A 86 23.03 44.96 -19.08
C VAL A 86 22.11 44.70 -20.29
N GLY A 87 20.95 45.41 -20.36
CA GLY A 87 20.47 46.02 -21.62
C GLY A 87 19.06 45.70 -22.13
N SER A 88 18.09 46.61 -21.92
CA SER A 88 16.94 46.88 -22.81
C SER A 88 17.17 48.25 -23.48
N PRO A 89 16.60 48.60 -24.67
CA PRO A 89 15.17 48.97 -24.76
C PRO A 89 14.48 48.77 -26.14
N ALA A 90 13.13 48.86 -26.14
CA ALA A 90 12.29 49.77 -26.94
C ALA A 90 10.96 49.14 -27.46
N THR A 91 9.86 49.80 -27.11
CA THR A 91 8.46 49.62 -27.57
C THR A 91 8.18 50.33 -28.91
N PRO A 92 7.04 50.05 -29.57
CA PRO A 92 6.00 51.09 -29.61
C PRO A 92 4.52 50.62 -29.56
N ILE A 93 3.75 51.41 -28.80
CA ILE A 93 2.42 52.02 -29.06
C ILE A 93 1.15 51.12 -29.11
N VAL A 94 0.18 51.56 -28.29
CA VAL A 94 -1.15 51.01 -27.95
C VAL A 94 -2.26 51.95 -28.47
N ALA A 95 -3.42 51.39 -28.86
CA ALA A 95 -4.79 51.76 -28.41
C ALA A 95 -5.89 51.10 -29.28
N PRO A 96 -7.13 50.94 -28.79
CA PRO A 96 -7.60 50.68 -27.42
C PRO A 96 -8.51 49.44 -27.30
N ALA A 97 -8.63 48.91 -26.09
CA ALA A 97 -9.53 47.83 -25.71
C ALA A 97 -10.89 48.37 -25.24
N GLU A 98 -11.98 47.70 -25.60
CA GLU A 98 -13.28 47.82 -24.93
C GLU A 98 -13.40 46.75 -23.83
N GLU A 99 -13.70 47.21 -22.61
CA GLU A 99 -13.98 46.39 -21.43
C GLU A 99 -15.44 45.90 -21.40
N ALA A 100 -15.63 44.65 -20.98
CA ALA A 100 -16.89 44.15 -20.41
C ALA A 100 -16.58 43.16 -19.26
N PRO A 101 -17.45 43.02 -18.24
CA PRO A 101 -17.05 43.13 -16.83
C PRO A 101 -16.78 41.81 -16.10
N SER A 102 -15.87 41.89 -15.12
CA SER A 102 -15.60 40.87 -14.11
C SER A 102 -16.64 40.88 -12.99
N SER A 103 -17.65 40.01 -13.08
CA SER A 103 -18.47 39.62 -11.92
C SER A 103 -18.97 38.19 -12.10
N LEU A 104 -18.82 37.37 -11.06
CA LEU A 104 -19.27 35.98 -11.03
C LEU A 104 -20.65 35.95 -10.36
N ARG A 105 -21.67 35.49 -11.09
CA ARG A 105 -23.02 35.27 -10.56
C ARG A 105 -23.18 33.81 -10.16
N VAL A 106 -23.54 33.57 -8.90
CA VAL A 106 -24.02 32.28 -8.40
C VAL A 106 -25.35 32.56 -7.70
N GLY A 107 -26.46 32.15 -8.31
CA GLY A 107 -27.80 32.56 -7.88
C GLY A 107 -28.01 34.08 -7.97
N SER A 108 -28.71 34.68 -7.00
CA SER A 108 -29.13 36.09 -7.02
C SER A 108 -28.18 37.09 -6.34
N GLN A 109 -26.90 36.76 -6.10
CA GLN A 109 -25.93 37.68 -5.48
C GLN A 109 -24.60 37.76 -6.25
N THR A 110 -23.97 38.93 -6.24
CA THR A 110 -22.70 39.26 -6.92
C THR A 110 -21.61 39.62 -5.91
N TYR A 111 -20.40 39.06 -6.07
CA TYR A 111 -19.24 39.30 -5.19
C TYR A 111 -18.04 39.92 -5.94
N ASP A 112 -17.35 40.86 -5.28
CA ASP A 112 -16.14 41.53 -5.78
C ASP A 112 -14.85 40.78 -5.38
N ARG A 113 -14.14 40.29 -6.39
CA ARG A 113 -12.93 39.44 -6.28
C ARG A 113 -11.71 40.22 -5.78
N ALA A 114 -11.69 41.55 -5.89
CA ALA A 114 -10.56 42.38 -5.47
C ALA A 114 -10.52 42.61 -3.94
N GLN A 115 -11.67 42.57 -3.28
CA GLN A 115 -11.76 42.78 -1.83
C GLN A 115 -11.21 41.59 -1.03
N MET A 116 -11.51 40.36 -1.44
CA MET A 116 -11.04 39.15 -0.76
C MET A 116 -9.52 38.97 -0.79
N ASN A 117 -8.85 39.39 -1.87
CA ASN A 117 -7.40 39.29 -1.97
C ASN A 117 -6.65 40.23 -1.02
N ARG A 118 -7.24 41.40 -0.71
CA ARG A 118 -6.65 42.35 0.25
C ARG A 118 -6.72 41.83 1.68
N GLU A 119 -7.81 41.18 2.06
CA GLU A 119 -7.98 40.60 3.40
C GLU A 119 -7.07 39.39 3.66
N ARG A 120 -6.76 38.61 2.61
CA ARG A 120 -5.84 37.47 2.68
C ARG A 120 -4.40 37.88 3.00
N LEU A 121 -3.92 38.96 2.36
CA LEU A 121 -2.54 39.47 2.54
C LEU A 121 -2.31 40.04 3.94
N GLN A 122 -3.32 40.67 4.55
CA GLN A 122 -3.21 41.24 5.90
C GLN A 122 -3.11 40.17 6.99
N ARG A 123 -3.73 38.99 6.80
CA ARG A 123 -3.66 37.89 7.77
C ARG A 123 -2.33 37.14 7.74
N GLN A 124 -1.62 37.17 6.62
CA GLN A 124 -0.34 36.49 6.47
C GLN A 124 0.80 37.28 7.15
N ALA A 125 0.83 38.60 6.99
CA ALA A 125 1.81 39.46 7.64
C ALA A 125 1.72 39.47 9.18
N ALA A 126 0.54 39.16 9.74
CA ALA A 126 0.34 39.07 11.19
C ALA A 126 0.89 37.77 11.80
N ARG A 127 0.99 36.68 11.01
CA ARG A 127 1.45 35.36 11.48
C ARG A 127 2.98 35.28 11.53
N GLU A 128 3.66 35.89 10.56
CA GLU A 128 5.13 35.90 10.47
C GLU A 128 5.79 36.67 11.62
N LYS A 129 5.07 37.61 12.23
CA LYS A 129 5.56 38.40 13.37
C LYS A 129 5.56 37.64 14.70
N ILE A 130 4.75 36.58 14.82
CA ILE A 130 4.57 35.79 16.05
C ILE A 130 5.54 34.60 16.09
N GLU A 131 5.96 34.10 14.92
CA GLU A 131 6.82 32.93 14.77
C GLU A 131 8.30 33.24 15.05
N ALA A 132 8.72 34.51 14.91
CA ALA A 132 10.07 34.96 15.23
C ALA A 132 10.39 35.02 16.74
N GLU A 133 9.38 35.03 17.61
CA GLU A 133 9.58 35.13 19.08
C GLU A 133 9.65 33.77 19.80
N ARG A 134 9.29 32.67 19.13
CA ARG A 134 9.20 31.33 19.76
C ARG A 134 10.46 30.45 19.65
N SER A 135 11.47 30.85 18.87
CA SER A 135 12.73 30.09 18.67
C SER A 135 13.81 30.28 19.75
N ARG A 136 13.44 30.73 20.96
CA ARG A 136 14.35 30.79 22.11
C ARG A 136 13.76 30.01 23.27
N ARG A 137 13.95 28.68 23.32
CA ARG A 137 14.12 27.87 24.55
C ARG A 137 14.12 26.36 24.28
N ASP A 138 15.27 25.79 24.63
CA ASP A 138 15.46 24.54 25.38
C ASP A 138 15.54 23.17 24.67
N GLY A 139 16.58 22.44 25.10
CA GLY A 139 17.10 21.21 24.54
C GLY A 139 17.00 19.98 25.45
N ILE A 140 17.77 18.97 25.06
CA ILE A 140 17.56 17.51 25.16
C ILE A 140 18.18 16.88 26.42
N ALA A 141 17.66 15.72 26.87
CA ALA A 141 18.45 14.70 27.58
C ALA A 141 17.93 13.25 27.33
N THR A 142 18.86 12.31 27.30
CA THR A 142 18.81 10.88 26.87
C THR A 142 18.88 9.88 28.05
N PHE A 143 18.40 8.62 27.91
CA PHE A 143 18.92 7.48 28.69
C PHE A 143 18.70 6.09 28.04
N GLU A 144 19.58 5.15 28.39
CA GLU A 144 19.95 3.85 27.78
C GLU A 144 19.08 2.63 28.19
N GLN A 145 19.10 1.54 27.38
CA GLN A 145 18.54 0.22 27.70
C GLN A 145 19.42 -0.94 27.21
N THR A 146 19.45 -2.02 28.01
CA THR A 146 20.25 -3.25 27.91
C THR A 146 19.51 -4.40 27.20
N SER A 147 20.24 -5.25 26.46
CA SER A 147 19.71 -6.31 25.57
C SER A 147 19.94 -7.74 26.08
N SER A 148 19.03 -8.68 25.79
CA SER A 148 19.26 -10.14 25.86
C SER A 148 18.75 -10.85 24.59
N GLN A 149 19.50 -11.85 24.12
CA GLN A 149 19.35 -12.57 22.84
C GLN A 149 18.67 -13.95 23.00
N LEU A 150 18.02 -14.44 21.93
CA LEU A 150 17.56 -15.84 21.75
C LEU A 150 17.75 -16.35 20.28
N PRO A 151 17.72 -17.69 20.04
CA PRO A 151 18.50 -18.41 19.01
C PRO A 151 17.75 -18.89 17.74
N GLN A 152 18.53 -19.36 16.75
CA GLN A 152 18.23 -19.67 15.34
C GLN A 152 17.32 -20.91 15.04
N ALA A 153 16.56 -20.83 13.95
CA ALA A 153 15.62 -21.86 13.43
C ALA A 153 16.17 -22.72 12.27
N ARG A 154 15.65 -23.96 12.12
CA ARG A 154 15.96 -24.98 11.08
C ARG A 154 14.97 -24.95 9.90
N LYS A 155 15.42 -25.31 8.68
CA LYS A 155 14.66 -25.30 7.41
C LYS A 155 13.48 -26.31 7.39
N ALA A 156 12.26 -25.84 7.12
CA ALA A 156 11.09 -26.67 6.83
C ALA A 156 11.00 -27.04 5.33
N ALA A 157 10.45 -28.22 5.02
CA ALA A 157 10.25 -28.72 3.65
C ALA A 157 9.17 -27.90 2.91
N SER A 158 9.47 -27.43 1.70
CA SER A 158 8.51 -26.69 0.89
C SER A 158 7.36 -27.60 0.45
N ALA A 159 6.12 -27.16 0.67
CA ALA A 159 4.98 -27.79 0.03
C ALA A 159 5.19 -27.67 -1.49
N GLN A 160 5.19 -28.78 -2.23
CA GLN A 160 5.23 -28.76 -3.68
C GLN A 160 3.86 -28.31 -4.20
N TRP A 161 3.83 -27.18 -4.91
CA TRP A 161 2.63 -26.65 -5.52
C TRP A 161 2.47 -27.39 -6.85
N PRO A 162 1.32 -28.03 -7.13
CA PRO A 162 1.17 -28.74 -8.39
C PRO A 162 1.31 -27.73 -9.54
N PRO A 163 2.01 -28.10 -10.62
CA PRO A 163 2.09 -27.27 -11.80
C PRO A 163 0.66 -27.08 -12.30
N PRO A 164 0.23 -25.85 -12.59
CA PRO A 164 -1.02 -25.68 -13.28
C PRO A 164 -0.92 -26.38 -14.65
N THR A 165 -1.96 -27.07 -15.06
CA THR A 165 -2.11 -27.80 -16.34
C THR A 165 -2.12 -26.89 -17.59
N GLY A 166 -1.22 -25.90 -17.65
CA GLY A 166 -1.15 -24.84 -18.66
C GLY A 166 -2.07 -23.63 -18.41
N ALA A 167 -2.90 -23.67 -17.35
CA ALA A 167 -3.78 -22.55 -16.95
C ALA A 167 -3.13 -21.70 -15.86
N HIS A 168 -3.21 -20.37 -15.92
CA HIS A 168 -2.65 -19.54 -14.85
C HIS A 168 -3.47 -19.71 -13.55
N PRO A 169 -2.84 -19.85 -12.36
CA PRO A 169 -3.50 -20.30 -11.12
C PRO A 169 -4.68 -19.40 -10.69
N PHE A 170 -4.59 -18.10 -10.99
CA PHE A 170 -5.60 -17.10 -10.64
C PHE A 170 -6.28 -16.43 -11.86
N GLN A 171 -6.33 -17.11 -13.00
CA GLN A 171 -7.02 -16.65 -14.22
C GLN A 171 -7.92 -17.77 -14.76
N ARG A 172 -8.80 -18.31 -13.90
CA ARG A 172 -9.65 -19.44 -14.28
C ARG A 172 -10.78 -18.99 -15.20
N THR A 173 -11.33 -19.90 -15.98
CA THR A 173 -12.56 -19.64 -16.75
C THR A 173 -13.78 -20.07 -15.94
N ALA A 174 -14.87 -19.33 -16.08
CA ALA A 174 -16.19 -19.67 -15.54
C ALA A 174 -16.66 -21.07 -16.02
N PRO A 175 -17.62 -21.74 -15.32
CA PRO A 175 -18.41 -21.23 -14.19
C PRO A 175 -17.72 -21.37 -12.82
N PHE A 176 -17.99 -20.41 -11.94
CA PHE A 176 -17.61 -20.46 -10.52
C PHE A 176 -18.78 -20.98 -9.66
N PRO A 177 -18.53 -21.65 -8.53
CA PRO A 177 -19.58 -22.00 -7.57
C PRO A 177 -20.30 -20.76 -7.04
N ARG A 178 -21.56 -20.88 -6.59
CA ARG A 178 -22.37 -19.75 -6.09
C ARG A 178 -23.20 -20.13 -4.86
N ASP A 179 -23.43 -19.16 -3.98
CA ASP A 179 -24.39 -19.21 -2.85
C ASP A 179 -25.24 -17.92 -2.83
N ALA A 180 -25.97 -17.70 -1.74
CA ALA A 180 -26.74 -16.49 -1.52
C ALA A 180 -25.90 -15.20 -1.52
N ALA A 181 -24.60 -15.29 -1.20
CA ALA A 181 -23.68 -14.16 -1.14
C ALA A 181 -23.03 -13.85 -2.50
N GLY A 182 -23.00 -14.82 -3.43
CA GLY A 182 -22.57 -14.65 -4.82
C GLY A 182 -21.61 -15.76 -5.28
N GLU A 183 -20.77 -15.46 -6.27
CA GLU A 183 -19.73 -16.39 -6.74
C GLU A 183 -18.69 -16.71 -5.67
N TYR A 184 -18.04 -17.88 -5.75
CA TYR A 184 -16.94 -18.32 -4.90
C TYR A 184 -15.64 -18.44 -5.71
N TYR A 185 -14.57 -17.87 -5.19
CA TYR A 185 -13.22 -18.00 -5.73
C TYR A 185 -12.36 -18.83 -4.78
N LEU A 186 -12.65 -20.13 -4.66
CA LEU A 186 -11.99 -21.02 -3.69
C LEU A 186 -10.47 -21.15 -3.88
N GLU A 187 -9.99 -21.10 -5.12
CA GLU A 187 -8.54 -21.18 -5.43
C GLU A 187 -7.89 -19.79 -5.50
N GLY A 188 -8.66 -18.72 -5.29
CA GLY A 188 -8.24 -17.35 -5.57
C GLY A 188 -8.38 -16.97 -7.05
N GLU A 189 -8.63 -15.70 -7.31
CA GLU A 189 -8.77 -15.15 -8.65
C GLU A 189 -8.21 -13.72 -8.69
N LEU A 190 -7.37 -13.41 -9.68
CA LEU A 190 -6.78 -12.09 -9.86
C LEU A 190 -7.37 -11.48 -11.13
N ARG A 191 -8.10 -10.37 -11.03
CA ARG A 191 -8.63 -9.67 -12.20
C ARG A 191 -8.28 -8.20 -12.15
N HIS A 192 -8.34 -7.54 -13.30
CA HIS A 192 -8.32 -6.09 -13.32
C HIS A 192 -9.69 -5.52 -12.95
N THR A 193 -9.71 -4.27 -12.50
CA THR A 193 -10.96 -3.57 -12.25
C THR A 193 -11.75 -3.39 -13.54
N GLY A 194 -13.08 -3.33 -13.39
CA GLY A 194 -13.96 -2.80 -14.43
C GLY A 194 -13.46 -1.41 -14.85
N ASN A 195 -13.45 -1.13 -16.14
CA ASN A 195 -12.98 0.16 -16.65
C ASN A 195 -13.85 0.58 -17.83
N MET A 196 -14.40 1.79 -17.75
CA MET A 196 -15.35 2.33 -18.71
C MET A 196 -14.72 2.64 -20.08
N TRP A 197 -13.40 2.74 -20.15
CA TRP A 197 -12.64 2.98 -21.37
C TRP A 197 -12.03 1.70 -21.95
N ALA A 198 -12.15 0.55 -21.27
CA ALA A 198 -11.61 -0.69 -21.77
C ALA A 198 -12.35 -1.09 -23.05
N SER A 199 -11.60 -1.27 -24.14
CA SER A 199 -12.20 -1.62 -25.43
C SER A 199 -12.86 -2.99 -25.38
N GLU A 200 -14.12 -3.04 -25.80
CA GLU A 200 -14.82 -4.28 -26.12
C GLU A 200 -14.16 -4.97 -27.32
N ASP A 201 -14.28 -6.29 -27.37
CA ASP A 201 -13.96 -7.06 -28.57
C ASP A 201 -14.98 -6.76 -29.69
N PRO A 202 -14.76 -7.23 -30.93
CA PRO A 202 -15.69 -6.99 -32.04
C PRO A 202 -17.11 -7.55 -31.83
N THR A 203 -17.35 -8.33 -30.77
CA THR A 203 -18.65 -8.88 -30.39
C THR A 203 -19.32 -8.11 -29.25
N GLY A 204 -18.72 -7.00 -28.80
CA GLY A 204 -19.23 -6.16 -27.72
C GLY A 204 -18.90 -6.68 -26.32
N ASN A 205 -17.97 -7.64 -26.17
CA ASN A 205 -17.58 -8.19 -24.87
C ASN A 205 -16.24 -7.64 -24.40
N ILE A 206 -16.13 -7.31 -23.11
CA ILE A 206 -14.82 -7.00 -22.51
C ILE A 206 -13.91 -8.24 -22.65
N ARG A 207 -12.74 -8.06 -23.27
CA ARG A 207 -11.81 -9.15 -23.65
C ARG A 207 -11.38 -10.08 -22.50
N SER A 208 -11.47 -9.61 -21.26
CA SER A 208 -11.09 -10.36 -20.07
C SER A 208 -12.09 -10.08 -18.94
N PRO A 209 -12.44 -11.09 -18.12
CA PRO A 209 -13.25 -10.87 -16.93
C PRO A 209 -12.63 -9.83 -16.00
N THR A 210 -13.47 -9.01 -15.37
CA THR A 210 -13.05 -7.92 -14.47
C THR A 210 -13.77 -8.01 -13.13
N PHE A 211 -13.20 -7.38 -12.10
CA PHE A 211 -13.90 -7.16 -10.83
C PHE A 211 -14.43 -5.74 -10.72
N SER A 212 -15.70 -5.60 -10.34
CA SER A 212 -16.25 -4.36 -9.78
C SER A 212 -16.33 -4.49 -8.26
N LEU A 213 -16.51 -3.36 -7.56
CA LEU A 213 -16.78 -3.40 -6.11
C LEU A 213 -18.01 -4.23 -5.77
N THR A 214 -19.08 -4.15 -6.57
CA THR A 214 -20.28 -4.96 -6.35
C THR A 214 -19.99 -6.46 -6.44
N HIS A 215 -19.10 -6.90 -7.34
CA HIS A 215 -18.65 -8.29 -7.39
C HIS A 215 -17.77 -8.67 -6.19
N VAL A 216 -16.93 -7.76 -5.71
CA VAL A 216 -16.04 -7.98 -4.55
C VAL A 216 -16.85 -8.06 -3.26
N VAL A 217 -17.69 -7.06 -2.97
CA VAL A 217 -18.49 -6.95 -1.74
C VAL A 217 -19.62 -7.98 -1.72
N GLY A 218 -20.23 -8.26 -2.87
CA GLY A 218 -21.34 -9.22 -2.98
C GLY A 218 -22.64 -8.70 -2.38
N ASN A 219 -23.57 -9.61 -2.11
CA ASN A 219 -24.91 -9.26 -1.64
C ASN A 219 -24.89 -8.78 -0.17
N HIS A 220 -25.17 -7.50 0.05
CA HIS A 220 -25.21 -6.85 1.37
C HIS A 220 -26.07 -7.59 2.40
N SER A 221 -27.22 -8.12 2.00
CA SER A 221 -28.13 -8.84 2.91
C SER A 221 -27.50 -10.09 3.54
N GLN A 222 -26.46 -10.63 2.92
CA GLN A 222 -25.73 -11.80 3.37
C GLN A 222 -24.47 -11.46 4.17
N ILE A 223 -24.14 -10.18 4.38
CA ILE A 223 -22.93 -9.79 5.10
C ILE A 223 -23.21 -9.72 6.61
N SER A 224 -22.26 -10.16 7.42
CA SER A 224 -22.31 -10.13 8.89
C SER A 224 -21.23 -9.26 9.53
N LEU A 225 -20.11 -9.01 8.82
CA LEU A 225 -19.02 -8.13 9.27
C LEU A 225 -18.18 -7.75 8.04
N ILE A 226 -17.71 -6.51 7.98
CA ILE A 226 -16.66 -6.08 7.05
C ILE A 226 -15.49 -5.50 7.83
N ILE A 227 -14.27 -5.91 7.49
CA ILE A 227 -13.03 -5.24 7.89
C ILE A 227 -12.34 -4.82 6.61
N THR A 228 -12.23 -3.52 6.36
CA THR A 228 -11.72 -3.00 5.08
C THR A 228 -10.71 -1.89 5.28
N SER A 229 -9.83 -1.72 4.31
CA SER A 229 -8.81 -0.68 4.31
C SER A 229 -8.67 -0.08 2.93
N ALA A 230 -8.44 1.23 2.87
CA ALA A 230 -7.95 1.94 1.70
C ALA A 230 -7.26 3.24 2.13
N TYR A 231 -6.43 3.78 1.22
CA TYR A 231 -5.70 5.01 1.48
C TYR A 231 -6.56 6.24 1.25
N CYS A 232 -7.15 6.34 0.05
CA CYS A 232 -8.18 7.34 -0.25
C CYS A 232 -9.55 6.66 -0.18
N ILE A 233 -10.47 7.32 0.52
CA ILE A 233 -11.83 6.85 0.74
C ILE A 233 -12.75 8.03 0.54
N ASP A 234 -13.67 7.92 -0.40
CA ASP A 234 -14.75 8.87 -0.60
C ASP A 234 -16.01 8.34 0.10
N ASP A 235 -16.21 8.78 1.33
CA ASP A 235 -17.35 8.36 2.16
C ASP A 235 -18.70 8.79 1.55
N SER A 236 -18.74 9.92 0.84
CA SER A 236 -19.97 10.38 0.19
C SER A 236 -20.33 9.45 -0.96
N TRP A 237 -19.37 9.14 -1.82
CA TRP A 237 -19.58 8.21 -2.93
C TRP A 237 -19.92 6.80 -2.45
N ILE A 238 -19.25 6.28 -1.42
CA ILE A 238 -19.53 4.94 -0.87
C ILE A 238 -21.00 4.84 -0.47
N ASN A 239 -21.51 5.87 0.23
CA ASN A 239 -22.89 5.93 0.68
C ASN A 239 -23.87 6.10 -0.48
N GLU A 240 -23.63 7.06 -1.37
CA GLU A 240 -24.52 7.37 -2.50
C GLU A 240 -24.61 6.24 -3.53
N ALA A 241 -23.48 5.57 -3.81
CA ALA A 241 -23.43 4.45 -4.73
C ALA A 241 -23.80 3.11 -4.08
N GLY A 242 -24.08 3.08 -2.77
CA GLY A 242 -24.42 1.86 -2.03
C GLY A 242 -23.34 0.79 -2.16
N ILE A 243 -22.06 1.18 -2.03
CA ILE A 243 -20.93 0.25 -2.16
C ILE A 243 -20.88 -0.71 -0.97
N LEU A 244 -21.05 -0.17 0.23
CA LEU A 244 -21.08 -0.91 1.49
C LEU A 244 -22.51 -0.96 2.05
N PRO A 245 -22.86 -2.00 2.83
CA PRO A 245 -24.13 -2.03 3.55
C PRO A 245 -24.22 -0.89 4.56
N ASP A 246 -25.43 -0.56 5.00
CA ASP A 246 -25.66 0.40 6.07
C ASP A 246 -24.91 -0.05 7.34
N PRO A 247 -24.02 0.79 7.91
CA PRO A 247 -23.26 0.44 9.09
C PRO A 247 -24.09 0.26 10.36
N VAL A 248 -25.38 0.61 10.38
CA VAL A 248 -26.30 0.28 11.48
C VAL A 248 -26.71 -1.20 11.44
N ASP A 249 -26.85 -1.75 10.24
CA ASP A 249 -27.28 -3.13 10.02
C ASP A 249 -26.10 -4.11 10.00
N VAL A 250 -24.93 -3.66 9.55
CA VAL A 250 -23.73 -4.49 9.40
C VAL A 250 -22.54 -3.81 10.09
N PRO A 251 -21.92 -4.46 11.10
CA PRO A 251 -20.70 -3.95 11.71
C PRO A 251 -19.59 -3.77 10.66
N ILE A 252 -18.96 -2.60 10.64
CA ILE A 252 -17.87 -2.26 9.72
C ILE A 252 -16.68 -1.71 10.51
N VAL A 253 -15.50 -2.30 10.28
CA VAL A 253 -14.20 -1.76 10.67
C VAL A 253 -13.54 -1.13 9.44
N MET A 254 -13.23 0.16 9.51
CA MET A 254 -12.58 0.92 8.44
C MET A 254 -11.17 1.34 8.87
N ILE A 255 -10.15 0.76 8.24
CA ILE A 255 -8.75 1.14 8.47
C ILE A 255 -8.35 2.20 7.44
N ARG A 256 -8.03 3.40 7.92
CA ARG A 256 -7.78 4.59 7.08
C ARG A 256 -6.59 5.41 7.59
N PRO A 257 -5.92 6.22 6.76
CA PRO A 257 -4.94 7.17 7.25
C PRO A 257 -5.66 8.25 8.07
N TYR A 258 -4.98 8.82 9.07
CA TYR A 258 -5.54 9.99 9.77
C TYR A 258 -5.35 11.26 8.92
N PRO A 259 -6.26 12.24 9.01
CA PRO A 259 -6.01 13.60 8.55
C PRO A 259 -4.76 14.16 9.24
N LYS A 260 -3.85 14.76 8.47
CA LYS A 260 -2.49 15.10 8.97
C LYS A 260 -2.50 16.11 10.11
N ASP A 261 -3.39 17.09 10.04
CA ASP A 261 -3.62 18.08 11.10
C ASP A 261 -4.13 17.43 12.40
N LEU A 262 -4.67 16.21 12.31
CA LEU A 262 -5.14 15.41 13.43
C LEU A 262 -4.16 14.33 13.89
N ARG A 263 -2.93 14.27 13.35
CA ARG A 263 -1.93 13.25 13.71
C ARG A 263 -1.76 13.09 15.21
N HIS A 264 -1.59 14.19 15.96
CA HIS A 264 -1.39 14.14 17.41
C HIS A 264 -2.58 13.56 18.18
N ARG A 265 -3.78 13.60 17.59
CA ARG A 265 -5.02 13.09 18.21
C ARG A 265 -5.35 11.67 17.79
N LEU A 266 -5.12 11.32 16.53
CA LEU A 266 -5.63 10.08 15.93
C LEU A 266 -4.57 9.02 15.66
N ASN A 267 -3.28 9.35 15.59
CA ASN A 267 -2.25 8.36 15.30
C ASN A 267 -2.25 7.20 16.32
N GLY A 268 -2.41 5.97 15.84
CA GLY A 268 -2.51 4.77 16.68
C GLY A 268 -3.83 4.61 17.43
N LYS A 269 -4.87 5.38 17.09
CA LYS A 269 -6.18 5.33 17.76
C LYS A 269 -7.20 4.49 16.99
N VAL A 270 -8.17 4.00 17.75
CA VAL A 270 -9.38 3.35 17.24
C VAL A 270 -10.58 4.13 17.78
N VAL A 271 -11.50 4.51 16.90
CA VAL A 271 -12.56 5.47 17.21
C VAL A 271 -13.90 4.97 16.68
N SER A 272 -14.89 4.86 17.56
CA SER A 272 -16.28 4.58 17.19
C SER A 272 -16.90 5.80 16.51
N GLN A 273 -17.62 5.59 15.42
CA GLN A 273 -18.33 6.63 14.69
C GLN A 273 -19.83 6.61 15.03
N LEU A 274 -20.48 7.75 14.84
CA LEU A 274 -21.91 7.91 15.11
C LEU A 274 -22.80 7.05 14.18
N ASN A 275 -22.29 6.69 13.00
CA ASN A 275 -23.00 5.85 12.03
C ASN A 275 -22.95 4.34 12.36
N GLY A 276 -22.19 3.92 13.39
CA GLY A 276 -22.02 2.51 13.77
C GLY A 276 -20.70 1.88 13.30
N GLU A 277 -19.93 2.58 12.48
CA GLU A 277 -18.59 2.12 12.09
C GLU A 277 -17.58 2.26 13.24
N VAL A 278 -16.49 1.49 13.16
CA VAL A 278 -15.29 1.73 13.96
C VAL A 278 -14.11 1.98 13.04
N TRP A 279 -13.48 3.14 13.22
CA TRP A 279 -12.35 3.56 12.41
C TRP A 279 -11.02 3.28 13.12
N CYS A 280 -10.08 2.67 12.41
CA CYS A 280 -8.74 2.42 12.89
C CYS A 280 -7.74 3.31 12.16
N TYR A 281 -6.90 3.99 12.93
CA TYR A 281 -5.80 4.80 12.43
C TYR A 281 -4.49 4.13 12.86
N PRO A 282 -3.78 3.42 11.95
CA PRO A 282 -2.57 2.71 12.32
C PRO A 282 -1.51 3.63 12.91
N ASP A 283 -0.72 3.09 13.83
CA ASP A 283 0.34 3.86 14.46
C ASP A 283 1.52 4.05 13.49
N MET A 284 1.70 5.28 13.05
CA MET A 284 2.74 5.72 12.12
C MET A 284 3.95 6.23 12.90
N LYS A 285 5.02 5.45 12.95
CA LYS A 285 6.26 5.83 13.66
C LYS A 285 7.05 6.94 12.95
N ASP A 286 6.88 7.05 11.64
CA ASP A 286 7.46 8.12 10.83
C ASP A 286 6.41 9.20 10.52
N ASN A 287 6.83 10.47 10.53
CA ASN A 287 5.96 11.61 10.19
C ASN A 287 5.57 11.67 8.72
N TRP A 288 6.34 11.00 7.87
CA TRP A 288 6.20 11.06 6.42
C TRP A 288 5.73 9.75 5.80
N GLY A 289 5.50 8.72 6.64
CA GLY A 289 4.88 7.48 6.20
C GLY A 289 3.37 7.63 6.00
N THR A 290 2.76 6.63 5.39
CA THR A 290 1.30 6.54 5.33
C THR A 290 0.76 5.11 5.44
N MET A 291 -0.54 5.00 5.73
CA MET A 291 -1.27 3.74 5.63
C MET A 291 -1.78 3.60 4.20
N HIS A 292 -1.20 2.70 3.42
CA HIS A 292 -1.46 2.59 1.98
C HIS A 292 -2.10 1.25 1.56
N MET A 293 -2.45 0.40 2.52
CA MET A 293 -3.05 -0.91 2.29
C MET A 293 -4.46 -0.79 1.71
N LYS A 294 -4.83 -1.76 0.87
CA LYS A 294 -6.15 -1.84 0.23
C LYS A 294 -6.65 -3.28 0.26
N PHE A 295 -7.61 -3.57 1.12
CA PHE A 295 -8.13 -4.93 1.28
C PHE A 295 -9.56 -4.95 1.81
N PHE A 296 -10.24 -6.08 1.62
CA PHE A 296 -11.47 -6.42 2.33
C PHE A 296 -11.34 -7.79 2.99
N TRP A 297 -11.86 -7.91 4.21
CA TRP A 297 -12.30 -9.15 4.83
C TRP A 297 -13.80 -9.04 5.01
N ILE A 298 -14.56 -9.85 4.27
CA ILE A 298 -16.03 -9.84 4.29
C ILE A 298 -16.49 -11.18 4.82
N PHE A 299 -17.19 -11.15 5.94
CA PHE A 299 -17.78 -12.33 6.54
C PHE A 299 -19.24 -12.40 6.14
N TYR A 300 -19.64 -13.53 5.55
CA TYR A 300 -21.02 -13.75 5.13
C TYR A 300 -21.76 -14.65 6.13
N LYS A 301 -23.08 -14.46 6.21
CA LYS A 301 -24.03 -15.28 6.98
C LYS A 301 -24.03 -16.75 6.56
N THR A 302 -23.52 -17.06 5.37
CA THR A 302 -23.29 -18.43 4.89
C THR A 302 -22.09 -19.11 5.58
N GLY A 303 -21.36 -18.39 6.44
CA GLY A 303 -20.14 -18.84 7.12
C GLY A 303 -18.85 -18.55 6.34
N ARG A 304 -18.97 -18.30 5.03
CA ARG A 304 -17.85 -17.99 4.14
C ARG A 304 -17.16 -16.68 4.54
N LEU A 305 -15.84 -16.70 4.54
CA LEU A 305 -14.99 -15.51 4.57
C LEU A 305 -14.49 -15.22 3.15
N ARG A 306 -14.61 -13.98 2.71
CA ARG A 306 -13.92 -13.48 1.52
C ARG A 306 -12.78 -12.58 1.92
N VAL A 307 -11.60 -12.82 1.35
CA VAL A 307 -10.47 -11.89 1.43
C VAL A 307 -10.19 -11.33 0.05
N CYS A 308 -10.14 -10.00 -0.03
CA CYS A 308 -9.77 -9.26 -1.23
C CYS A 308 -8.52 -8.43 -0.94
N ILE A 309 -7.53 -8.46 -1.84
CA ILE A 309 -6.34 -7.60 -1.79
C ILE A 309 -6.28 -6.84 -3.12
N SER A 310 -6.20 -5.52 -3.05
CA SER A 310 -6.41 -4.64 -4.20
C SER A 310 -5.28 -3.62 -4.36
N THR A 311 -5.15 -3.04 -5.54
CA THR A 311 -4.34 -1.85 -5.79
C THR A 311 -5.17 -0.55 -5.80
N ALA A 312 -6.50 -0.66 -5.86
CA ALA A 312 -7.47 0.45 -5.93
C ALA A 312 -7.84 1.01 -4.53
N ASN A 313 -7.90 2.33 -4.44
CA ASN A 313 -8.56 3.11 -3.39
C ASN A 313 -10.10 2.96 -3.45
N LEU A 314 -10.81 3.43 -2.42
CA LEU A 314 -12.29 3.46 -2.42
C LEU A 314 -12.80 4.81 -2.91
N VAL A 315 -12.56 5.06 -4.19
CA VAL A 315 -12.93 6.28 -4.92
C VAL A 315 -13.41 5.92 -6.32
N PRO A 316 -14.31 6.70 -6.94
CA PRO A 316 -14.95 6.33 -8.21
C PRO A 316 -13.96 6.00 -9.34
N TYR A 317 -12.93 6.83 -9.50
CA TYR A 317 -12.00 6.73 -10.63
C TYR A 317 -11.12 5.48 -10.59
N ASP A 318 -10.80 4.95 -9.41
CA ASP A 318 -9.98 3.73 -9.30
C ASP A 318 -10.75 2.46 -9.73
N TRP A 319 -12.08 2.53 -9.75
CA TRP A 319 -12.99 1.44 -10.11
C TRP A 319 -13.70 1.64 -11.45
N SER A 320 -13.41 2.72 -12.17
CA SER A 320 -14.05 3.04 -13.45
C SER A 320 -13.10 3.59 -14.51
N MET A 321 -12.06 4.34 -14.14
CA MET A 321 -11.22 5.10 -15.07
C MET A 321 -9.76 4.63 -15.09
N MET A 322 -9.22 4.24 -13.93
CA MET A 322 -7.85 3.74 -13.81
C MET A 322 -7.80 2.22 -13.88
N GLU A 323 -6.69 1.68 -14.42
CA GLU A 323 -6.39 0.27 -14.33
C GLU A 323 -5.88 -0.07 -12.92
N ASN A 324 -6.62 -0.94 -12.23
CA ASN A 324 -6.22 -1.52 -10.97
C ASN A 324 -6.31 -3.05 -11.03
N SER A 325 -5.66 -3.72 -10.10
CA SER A 325 -5.68 -5.19 -9.98
C SER A 325 -6.26 -5.61 -8.64
N VAL A 326 -7.09 -6.64 -8.66
CA VAL A 326 -7.87 -7.11 -7.52
C VAL A 326 -7.75 -8.63 -7.43
N PHE A 327 -7.21 -9.10 -6.32
CA PHE A 327 -7.19 -10.51 -5.96
C PHE A 327 -8.33 -10.81 -4.99
N VAL A 328 -9.12 -11.85 -5.24
CA VAL A 328 -10.20 -12.33 -4.37
C VAL A 328 -10.03 -13.82 -4.10
N GLN A 329 -10.08 -14.24 -2.84
CA GLN A 329 -10.21 -15.65 -2.46
C GLN A 329 -11.30 -15.81 -1.40
N ASP A 330 -12.11 -16.87 -1.57
CA ASP A 330 -13.14 -17.26 -0.62
C ASP A 330 -12.72 -18.50 0.18
N PHE A 331 -12.97 -18.47 1.49
CA PHE A 331 -12.62 -19.48 2.47
C PHE A 331 -13.90 -20.00 3.14
N PRO A 332 -14.28 -21.28 2.92
CA PRO A 332 -15.37 -21.90 3.65
C PRO A 332 -15.08 -21.96 5.16
N ARG A 333 -16.14 -21.90 5.96
CA ARG A 333 -16.05 -22.21 7.39
C ARG A 333 -15.92 -23.71 7.58
N LEU A 334 -15.11 -24.11 8.55
CA LEU A 334 -14.94 -25.50 8.97
C LEU A 334 -15.92 -25.82 10.09
N ASP A 335 -16.50 -27.03 10.05
CA ASP A 335 -17.31 -27.57 11.14
C ASP A 335 -16.47 -27.82 12.40
N THR A 336 -15.22 -28.26 12.19
CA THR A 336 -14.23 -28.47 13.25
C THR A 336 -13.03 -27.57 13.00
N PRO A 337 -12.70 -26.64 13.92
CA PRO A 337 -11.54 -25.77 13.76
C PRO A 337 -10.23 -26.56 13.65
N ILE A 338 -9.28 -26.06 12.87
CA ILE A 338 -7.93 -26.63 12.86
C ILE A 338 -7.28 -26.46 14.24
N GLN A 339 -6.38 -27.38 14.62
CA GLN A 339 -5.76 -27.37 15.95
C GLN A 339 -4.98 -26.07 16.23
N GLY A 340 -4.25 -25.57 15.23
CA GLY A 340 -3.48 -24.33 15.32
C GLY A 340 -2.99 -23.82 13.97
N LEU A 341 -2.66 -22.52 13.94
CA LEU A 341 -1.98 -21.88 12.83
C LEU A 341 -0.47 -21.91 13.06
N SER A 342 0.30 -22.23 12.01
CA SER A 342 1.76 -22.29 12.07
C SER A 342 2.36 -21.53 10.90
N ALA A 343 3.41 -20.75 11.18
CA ALA A 343 4.20 -20.07 10.16
C ALA A 343 4.97 -21.05 9.26
N ASP A 344 5.22 -22.27 9.74
CA ASP A 344 5.87 -23.34 8.98
C ASP A 344 4.91 -24.07 8.02
N THR A 345 3.62 -23.74 8.07
CA THR A 345 2.61 -24.31 7.17
C THR A 345 2.30 -23.30 6.06
N PRO A 346 2.82 -23.50 4.83
CA PRO A 346 2.51 -22.73 3.62
C PRO A 346 1.09 -22.19 3.47
N THR A 347 0.09 -23.04 3.70
CA THR A 347 -1.32 -22.69 3.51
C THR A 347 -1.85 -21.75 4.59
N HIS A 348 -1.21 -21.69 5.76
CA HIS A 348 -1.60 -20.80 6.86
C HIS A 348 -1.04 -19.38 6.72
N ASP A 349 -0.22 -19.10 5.71
CA ASP A 349 0.53 -17.85 5.59
C ASP A 349 -0.37 -16.61 5.64
N LEU A 350 -1.45 -16.61 4.85
CA LEU A 350 -2.42 -15.50 4.83
C LEU A 350 -2.95 -15.19 6.24
N ALA A 351 -3.44 -16.20 6.94
CA ALA A 351 -4.01 -16.04 8.28
C ALA A 351 -2.97 -15.58 9.31
N VAL A 352 -1.76 -16.15 9.28
CA VAL A 352 -0.67 -15.79 10.20
C VAL A 352 -0.19 -14.35 9.97
N GLN A 353 -0.07 -13.94 8.71
CA GLN A 353 0.34 -12.58 8.37
C GLN A 353 -0.74 -11.56 8.71
N PHE A 354 -2.03 -11.85 8.46
CA PHE A 354 -3.12 -10.96 8.86
C PHE A 354 -3.32 -10.91 10.38
N ARG A 355 -3.14 -12.00 11.11
CA ARG A 355 -3.09 -11.97 12.59
C ARG A 355 -2.05 -10.98 13.10
N THR A 356 -0.86 -10.99 12.49
CA THR A 356 0.19 -10.03 12.83
C THR A 356 -0.22 -8.62 12.45
N LEU A 357 -0.71 -8.42 11.23
CA LEU A 357 -1.10 -7.11 10.71
C LEU A 357 -2.23 -6.48 11.53
N PHE A 358 -3.31 -7.22 11.81
CA PHE A 358 -4.48 -6.77 12.56
C PHE A 358 -4.14 -6.21 13.94
N LYS A 359 -3.12 -6.75 14.62
CA LYS A 359 -2.60 -6.16 15.86
C LYS A 359 -1.95 -4.79 15.65
N HIS A 360 -1.17 -4.63 14.58
CA HIS A 360 -0.47 -3.37 14.31
C HIS A 360 -1.43 -2.26 13.85
N ILE A 361 -2.60 -2.63 13.35
CA ILE A 361 -3.59 -1.69 12.80
C ILE A 361 -4.85 -1.57 13.67
N GLY A 362 -4.83 -2.11 14.90
CA GLY A 362 -5.87 -1.89 15.91
C GLY A 362 -7.20 -2.61 15.65
N VAL A 363 -7.21 -3.66 14.85
CA VAL A 363 -8.45 -4.40 14.51
C VAL A 363 -8.99 -5.19 15.71
N ASP A 364 -8.13 -5.70 16.59
CA ASP A 364 -8.53 -6.34 17.86
C ASP A 364 -9.32 -5.39 18.77
N SER A 365 -8.81 -4.17 18.93
CA SER A 365 -9.51 -3.10 19.66
C SER A 365 -10.83 -2.71 18.98
N ALA A 366 -10.84 -2.63 17.65
CA ALA A 366 -12.05 -2.28 16.90
C ALA A 366 -13.15 -3.33 17.03
N LEU A 367 -12.80 -4.61 16.92
CA LEU A 367 -13.75 -5.72 17.10
C LEU A 367 -14.29 -5.75 18.54
N THR A 368 -13.47 -5.40 19.52
CA THR A 368 -13.92 -5.27 20.92
C THR A 368 -14.93 -4.15 21.08
N LEU A 369 -14.70 -2.98 20.46
CA LEU A 369 -15.65 -1.86 20.48
C LEU A 369 -16.96 -2.21 19.77
N LEU A 370 -16.89 -2.80 18.56
CA LEU A 370 -18.08 -3.24 17.84
C LEU A 370 -18.89 -4.27 18.65
N SER A 371 -18.22 -5.22 19.30
CA SER A 371 -18.91 -6.24 20.10
C SER A 371 -19.69 -5.64 21.28
N LYS A 372 -19.22 -4.53 21.85
CA LYS A 372 -19.87 -3.84 22.98
C LYS A 372 -20.96 -2.88 22.54
N ASN A 373 -20.72 -2.12 21.47
CA ASN A 373 -21.47 -0.90 21.17
C ASN A 373 -22.40 -1.04 19.96
N HIS A 374 -22.15 -1.99 19.06
CA HIS A 374 -22.94 -2.14 17.83
C HIS A 374 -24.21 -2.95 18.10
N PRO A 375 -25.38 -2.63 17.49
CA PRO A 375 -26.63 -3.39 17.66
C PRO A 375 -26.50 -4.89 17.33
N GLN A 376 -25.67 -5.21 16.33
CA GLN A 376 -25.33 -6.58 15.92
C GLN A 376 -24.05 -7.13 16.58
N GLY A 377 -23.50 -6.48 17.62
CA GLY A 377 -22.22 -6.84 18.24
C GLY A 377 -22.13 -8.29 18.73
N ASN A 378 -23.23 -8.81 19.28
CA ASN A 378 -23.34 -10.20 19.76
C ASN A 378 -23.35 -11.27 18.65
N GLN A 379 -23.46 -10.85 17.38
CA GLN A 379 -23.54 -11.76 16.21
C GLN A 379 -22.28 -11.69 15.35
N ILE A 380 -21.24 -10.98 15.79
CA ILE A 380 -20.00 -10.84 15.04
C ILE A 380 -19.28 -12.21 14.93
N PRO A 381 -18.98 -12.70 13.72
CA PRO A 381 -18.41 -14.04 13.52
C PRO A 381 -16.89 -14.13 13.79
N PHE A 382 -16.25 -12.99 14.07
CA PHE A 382 -14.80 -12.84 14.22
C PHE A 382 -14.50 -11.84 15.33
N SER A 383 -14.13 -12.35 16.51
CA SER A 383 -14.02 -11.55 17.74
C SER A 383 -12.64 -10.90 17.92
N GLY A 384 -11.61 -11.45 17.28
CA GLY A 384 -10.22 -11.05 17.48
C GLY A 384 -9.61 -11.48 18.82
N GLN A 385 -10.40 -12.13 19.69
CA GLN A 385 -9.97 -12.56 21.01
C GLN A 385 -8.93 -13.68 20.96
N ASN A 386 -8.19 -13.84 22.06
CA ASN A 386 -7.18 -14.88 22.24
C ASN A 386 -6.19 -14.97 21.07
N ASP A 387 -5.61 -13.83 20.67
CA ASP A 387 -4.70 -13.74 19.53
C ASP A 387 -5.33 -14.22 18.21
N PHE A 388 -6.54 -13.72 17.91
CA PHE A 388 -7.31 -14.08 16.72
C PHE A 388 -7.50 -15.60 16.57
N ALA A 389 -7.79 -16.30 17.68
CA ALA A 389 -8.01 -17.75 17.69
C ALA A 389 -9.12 -18.20 16.74
N ASP A 390 -10.04 -17.29 16.41
CA ASP A 390 -11.14 -17.48 15.46
C ASP A 390 -10.66 -17.85 14.07
N LEU A 391 -9.46 -17.43 13.65
CA LEU A 391 -8.90 -17.76 12.32
C LEU A 391 -8.80 -19.27 12.07
N ARG A 392 -8.86 -20.11 13.12
CA ARG A 392 -8.87 -21.58 12.99
C ARG A 392 -10.18 -22.14 12.41
N HIS A 393 -11.22 -21.33 12.30
CA HIS A 393 -12.53 -21.75 11.80
C HIS A 393 -12.68 -21.69 10.27
N TRP A 394 -11.66 -21.26 9.52
CA TRP A 394 -11.71 -21.20 8.06
C TRP A 394 -10.71 -22.14 7.41
N ASP A 395 -11.10 -22.68 6.25
CA ASP A 395 -10.27 -23.59 5.48
C ASP A 395 -9.22 -22.84 4.66
N TRP A 396 -7.99 -22.80 5.17
CA TRP A 396 -6.85 -22.19 4.48
C TRP A 396 -6.17 -23.12 3.46
N GLY A 397 -6.64 -24.37 3.30
CA GLY A 397 -5.97 -25.42 2.53
C GLY A 397 -5.73 -25.09 1.06
N LYS A 398 -6.42 -24.09 0.51
CA LYS A 398 -6.32 -23.61 -0.87
C LYS A 398 -5.50 -22.34 -1.06
N VAL A 399 -4.84 -21.82 -0.02
CA VAL A 399 -3.90 -20.70 -0.20
C VAL A 399 -2.70 -21.15 -1.04
N ARG A 400 -2.50 -20.49 -2.19
CA ARG A 400 -1.41 -20.75 -3.16
C ARG A 400 -0.64 -19.46 -3.49
N PHE A 401 -0.41 -18.64 -2.47
CA PHE A 401 0.40 -17.42 -2.55
C PHE A 401 1.02 -17.18 -1.16
N ARG A 402 1.88 -16.17 -1.06
CA ARG A 402 2.41 -15.68 0.21
C ARG A 402 2.09 -14.21 0.39
N THR A 403 1.83 -13.80 1.62
CA THR A 403 1.47 -12.44 1.96
C THR A 403 2.72 -11.65 2.34
N VAL A 404 2.85 -10.46 1.73
CA VAL A 404 3.93 -9.51 1.98
C VAL A 404 3.32 -8.27 2.64
N ILE A 405 3.68 -8.05 3.91
CA ILE A 405 3.22 -6.92 4.70
C ILE A 405 4.38 -5.96 4.97
N SER A 406 4.13 -4.67 4.92
CA SER A 406 4.99 -3.62 5.49
C SER A 406 4.25 -2.94 6.64
N ILE A 407 4.99 -2.56 7.67
CA ILE A 407 4.48 -1.77 8.80
C ILE A 407 5.39 -0.56 9.00
N SER A 408 4.86 0.54 9.55
CA SER A 408 5.66 1.72 9.89
C SER A 408 6.55 1.42 11.09
N GLU A 409 7.78 0.98 10.87
CA GLU A 409 8.70 0.61 11.94
C GLU A 409 10.18 0.62 11.51
N LYS A 410 11.05 0.82 12.49
CA LYS A 410 12.49 0.57 12.38
C LYS A 410 12.83 -0.77 13.02
N LEU A 411 12.99 -1.78 12.18
CA LEU A 411 13.25 -3.17 12.57
C LEU A 411 14.74 -3.37 12.81
N SER A 412 15.08 -4.27 13.74
CA SER A 412 16.46 -4.51 14.16
C SER A 412 16.74 -6.02 14.25
N GLY A 413 17.80 -6.47 13.59
CA GLY A 413 18.18 -7.89 13.54
C GLY A 413 17.50 -8.67 12.42
N ALA A 414 18.16 -9.74 11.98
CA ALA A 414 17.76 -10.50 10.80
C ALA A 414 16.35 -11.11 10.92
N SER A 415 15.95 -11.52 12.13
CA SER A 415 14.62 -12.09 12.40
C SER A 415 13.52 -11.07 12.09
N ASP A 416 13.58 -9.87 12.69
CA ASP A 416 12.53 -8.87 12.49
C ASP A 416 12.55 -8.27 11.08
N VAL A 417 13.74 -8.07 10.50
CA VAL A 417 13.88 -7.64 9.10
C VAL A 417 13.20 -8.62 8.15
N SER A 418 13.23 -9.93 8.42
CA SER A 418 12.61 -10.96 7.57
C SER A 418 11.07 -11.00 7.65
N ARG A 419 10.45 -10.24 8.55
CA ARG A 419 9.00 -10.28 8.78
C ARG A 419 8.22 -9.26 7.95
N PHE A 420 8.87 -8.18 7.50
CA PHE A 420 8.21 -7.07 6.83
C PHE A 420 8.95 -6.56 5.58
N GLY A 421 8.21 -5.86 4.71
CA GLY A 421 8.72 -5.17 3.53
C GLY A 421 9.55 -6.06 2.61
N ILE A 422 10.67 -5.52 2.12
CA ILE A 422 11.55 -6.23 1.20
C ILE A 422 12.23 -7.44 1.84
N GLY A 423 12.47 -7.39 3.16
CA GLY A 423 13.02 -8.50 3.90
C GLY A 423 12.06 -9.69 3.97
N ARG A 424 10.75 -9.43 4.12
CA ARG A 424 9.71 -10.46 4.01
C ARG A 424 9.64 -11.09 2.63
N LEU A 425 9.64 -10.26 1.58
CA LEU A 425 9.64 -10.77 0.21
C LEU A 425 10.87 -11.69 0.00
N GLY A 426 12.06 -11.23 0.35
CA GLY A 426 13.27 -12.06 0.21
C GLY A 426 13.26 -13.34 1.05
N HIS A 427 12.72 -13.29 2.27
CA HIS A 427 12.57 -14.48 3.12
C HIS A 427 11.59 -15.51 2.52
N VAL A 428 10.47 -15.04 1.98
CA VAL A 428 9.51 -15.88 1.26
C VAL A 428 10.18 -16.55 0.06
N LEU A 429 10.85 -15.78 -0.79
CA LEU A 429 11.48 -16.31 -2.00
C LEU A 429 12.57 -17.36 -1.67
N ASP A 430 13.37 -17.13 -0.63
CA ASP A 430 14.39 -18.10 -0.15
C ASP A 430 13.74 -19.37 0.40
N THR A 431 12.67 -19.22 1.20
CA THR A 431 12.00 -20.34 1.89
C THR A 431 11.22 -21.23 0.92
N GLU A 432 10.58 -20.61 -0.07
CA GLU A 432 9.83 -21.32 -1.11
C GLU A 432 10.73 -21.85 -2.24
N GLY A 433 11.98 -21.37 -2.33
CA GLY A 433 12.90 -21.74 -3.40
C GLY A 433 12.56 -21.11 -4.75
N TRP A 434 11.90 -19.95 -4.78
CA TRP A 434 11.57 -19.23 -6.01
C TRP A 434 12.72 -18.35 -6.46
N LEU A 435 13.85 -18.99 -6.76
CA LEU A 435 15.13 -18.36 -7.00
C LEU A 435 15.64 -18.66 -8.41
N PRO A 436 16.37 -17.72 -9.05
CA PRO A 436 17.08 -18.04 -10.27
C PRO A 436 18.20 -19.05 -9.99
N ASP A 437 18.44 -19.96 -10.92
CA ASP A 437 19.58 -20.86 -10.84
C ASP A 437 20.93 -20.12 -11.01
N GLU A 438 22.03 -20.83 -10.74
CA GLU A 438 23.39 -20.30 -10.90
C GLU A 438 23.67 -19.77 -12.32
N GLU A 439 23.05 -20.36 -13.35
CA GLU A 439 23.20 -19.96 -14.75
C GLU A 439 22.14 -18.95 -15.21
N GLU A 440 21.28 -18.48 -14.29
CA GLU A 440 20.19 -17.56 -14.59
C GLU A 440 20.36 -16.21 -13.90
N LYS A 441 19.64 -15.21 -14.42
CA LYS A 441 19.42 -13.93 -13.78
C LYS A 441 17.94 -13.64 -13.75
N ALA A 442 17.45 -13.02 -12.67
CA ALA A 442 16.12 -12.45 -12.65
C ALA A 442 16.13 -11.12 -13.42
N VAL A 443 15.15 -10.91 -14.31
CA VAL A 443 14.84 -9.60 -14.86
C VAL A 443 13.53 -9.15 -14.25
N ILE A 444 13.55 -8.00 -13.58
CA ILE A 444 12.41 -7.49 -12.82
C ILE A 444 11.74 -6.38 -13.62
N GLU A 445 10.42 -6.46 -13.76
CA GLU A 445 9.56 -5.41 -14.30
C GLU A 445 8.70 -4.88 -13.15
N TYR A 446 8.90 -3.63 -12.77
CA TYR A 446 8.16 -3.00 -11.68
C TYR A 446 7.25 -1.91 -12.24
N GLN A 447 5.95 -2.17 -12.26
CA GLN A 447 4.92 -1.17 -12.56
C GLN A 447 4.38 -0.57 -11.26
N GLY A 448 4.30 0.76 -11.21
CA GLY A 448 3.68 1.49 -10.09
C GLY A 448 3.18 2.87 -10.53
N SER A 449 2.49 3.58 -9.64
CA SER A 449 1.96 4.93 -9.91
C SER A 449 2.75 6.04 -9.23
N SER A 450 3.58 5.71 -8.24
CA SER A 450 4.50 6.66 -7.59
C SER A 450 5.87 6.06 -7.38
N LEU A 451 6.91 6.87 -7.54
CA LEU A 451 8.32 6.45 -7.44
C LEU A 451 9.05 7.14 -6.29
N GLY A 452 9.92 6.39 -5.61
CA GLY A 452 10.88 6.93 -4.66
C GLY A 452 12.17 7.41 -5.33
N GLN A 453 13.08 7.98 -4.53
CA GLN A 453 14.45 8.24 -4.98
C GLN A 453 15.32 6.99 -4.75
N TYR A 454 16.09 6.59 -5.77
CA TYR A 454 16.91 5.39 -5.71
C TYR A 454 18.40 5.74 -5.63
N SER A 455 19.10 5.11 -4.67
CA SER A 455 20.55 4.98 -4.74
C SER A 455 20.91 3.65 -5.39
N LEU A 456 22.10 3.58 -6.00
CA LEU A 456 22.63 2.33 -6.56
C LEU A 456 22.67 1.22 -5.50
N ASN A 457 23.08 1.56 -4.28
CA ASN A 457 23.13 0.62 -3.17
C ASN A 457 21.73 0.11 -2.77
N TRP A 458 20.74 1.00 -2.67
CA TRP A 458 19.38 0.59 -2.33
C TRP A 458 18.81 -0.37 -3.38
N LEU A 459 18.98 -0.06 -4.67
CA LEU A 459 18.44 -0.89 -5.74
C LEU A 459 19.14 -2.26 -5.82
N HIS A 460 20.44 -2.34 -5.50
CA HIS A 460 21.17 -3.60 -5.38
C HIS A 460 20.69 -4.46 -4.20
N ASN A 461 20.47 -3.85 -3.05
CA ASN A 461 19.90 -4.56 -1.89
C ASN A 461 18.50 -5.06 -2.22
N PHE A 462 17.67 -4.22 -2.84
CA PHE A 462 16.34 -4.56 -3.31
C PHE A 462 16.37 -5.77 -4.26
N TYR A 463 17.19 -5.71 -5.31
CA TYR A 463 17.37 -6.79 -6.26
C TYR A 463 17.87 -8.07 -5.58
N SER A 464 18.80 -7.94 -4.63
CA SER A 464 19.35 -9.09 -3.91
C SER A 464 18.27 -9.85 -3.13
N PHE A 465 17.39 -9.15 -2.42
CA PHE A 465 16.22 -9.76 -1.79
C PHE A 465 15.26 -10.38 -2.82
N CYS A 466 15.03 -9.73 -3.96
CA CYS A 466 14.22 -10.28 -5.06
C CYS A 466 14.83 -11.56 -5.69
N THR A 467 16.10 -11.83 -5.43
CA THR A 467 16.78 -13.08 -5.80
C THR A 467 17.01 -14.01 -4.60
N GLY A 468 16.29 -13.80 -3.50
CA GLY A 468 16.33 -14.58 -2.26
C GLY A 468 17.67 -14.62 -1.53
N LYS A 469 18.54 -13.61 -1.75
CA LYS A 469 19.78 -13.53 -1.00
C LYS A 469 19.49 -13.25 0.47
N LYS A 470 20.15 -14.01 1.34
CA LYS A 470 20.05 -13.88 2.79
C LYS A 470 20.70 -12.59 3.27
N ILE A 471 20.14 -12.00 4.32
CA ILE A 471 20.65 -10.78 4.97
C ILE A 471 22.15 -10.89 5.30
N SER A 472 22.60 -12.04 5.80
CA SER A 472 24.02 -12.28 6.13
C SER A 472 24.95 -12.15 4.92
N SER A 473 24.48 -12.47 3.71
CA SER A 473 25.24 -12.32 2.46
C SER A 473 25.28 -10.87 1.95
N LEU A 474 24.42 -9.99 2.45
CA LEU A 474 24.35 -8.58 2.03
C LEU A 474 25.36 -7.70 2.77
N VAL A 475 25.78 -8.11 3.97
CA VAL A 475 26.75 -7.37 4.81
C VAL A 475 28.15 -7.37 4.17
N THR A 476 28.46 -8.37 3.33
CA THR A 476 29.79 -8.58 2.74
C THR A 476 29.94 -8.06 1.31
N ASN A 477 28.91 -7.43 0.73
CA ASN A 477 28.95 -7.04 -0.67
C ASN A 477 29.90 -5.85 -0.92
N SER A 478 30.72 -5.97 -1.97
CA SER A 478 31.48 -4.84 -2.52
C SER A 478 30.54 -3.77 -3.07
N LYS A 479 31.03 -2.53 -3.16
CA LYS A 479 30.23 -1.41 -3.70
C LYS A 479 29.80 -1.73 -5.13
N PRO A 480 28.49 -1.67 -5.46
CA PRO A 480 28.01 -1.94 -6.81
C PRO A 480 28.53 -0.89 -7.80
N SER A 481 28.79 -1.33 -9.03
CA SER A 481 29.33 -0.49 -10.13
C SER A 481 28.37 -0.24 -11.28
N SER A 482 27.26 -0.99 -11.36
CA SER A 482 26.27 -0.90 -12.44
C SER A 482 24.88 -1.22 -11.91
N TRP A 483 23.83 -0.72 -12.57
CA TRP A 483 22.45 -0.98 -12.14
C TRP A 483 22.06 -2.47 -12.31
N PRO A 484 21.28 -3.05 -11.36
CA PRO A 484 20.75 -4.40 -11.51
C PRO A 484 19.70 -4.44 -12.64
N PRO A 485 19.35 -5.63 -13.17
CA PRO A 485 18.40 -5.81 -14.26
C PRO A 485 16.94 -5.59 -13.82
N ILE A 486 16.61 -4.34 -13.49
CA ILE A 486 15.28 -3.85 -13.13
C ILE A 486 14.81 -2.84 -14.18
N LYS A 487 13.57 -3.02 -14.64
CA LYS A 487 12.83 -2.11 -15.52
C LYS A 487 11.77 -1.38 -14.68
N ILE A 488 11.83 -0.05 -14.66
CA ILE A 488 10.81 0.82 -14.06
C ILE A 488 9.74 1.05 -15.13
N ILE A 489 8.55 0.49 -14.93
CA ILE A 489 7.43 0.63 -15.85
C ILE A 489 6.57 1.81 -15.39
N PHE A 490 6.65 2.91 -16.13
CA PHE A 490 6.04 4.18 -15.74
C PHE A 490 5.56 4.95 -16.97
N PRO A 491 4.37 5.58 -16.96
CA PRO A 491 3.86 6.26 -18.16
C PRO A 491 4.72 7.47 -18.53
N SER A 492 5.08 7.57 -19.80
CA SER A 492 5.70 8.79 -20.34
C SER A 492 4.69 9.94 -20.38
N LEU A 493 5.18 11.19 -20.46
CA LEU A 493 4.33 12.36 -20.73
C LEU A 493 3.52 12.15 -22.02
N GLY A 494 4.15 11.63 -23.07
CA GLY A 494 3.45 11.30 -24.31
C GLY A 494 2.35 10.25 -24.12
N THR A 495 2.56 9.27 -23.24
CA THR A 495 1.55 8.26 -22.91
C THR A 495 0.36 8.86 -22.19
N VAL A 496 0.58 9.79 -21.28
CA VAL A 496 -0.50 10.52 -20.60
C VAL A 496 -1.23 11.45 -21.57
N ASP A 497 -0.51 12.22 -22.39
CA ASP A 497 -1.10 13.11 -23.39
C ASP A 497 -1.96 12.37 -24.42
N ASN A 498 -1.61 11.12 -24.74
CA ASN A 498 -2.37 10.26 -25.64
C ASN A 498 -3.37 9.31 -24.93
N SER A 499 -3.50 9.42 -23.60
CA SER A 499 -4.47 8.63 -22.84
C SER A 499 -5.88 9.21 -22.97
N VAL A 500 -6.91 8.40 -22.71
CA VAL A 500 -8.32 8.84 -22.80
C VAL A 500 -8.61 9.97 -21.82
N GLY A 501 -8.03 9.91 -20.60
CA GLY A 501 -8.16 10.96 -19.60
C GLY A 501 -7.22 12.15 -19.78
N GLY A 502 -6.32 12.10 -20.77
CA GLY A 502 -5.28 13.12 -20.97
C GLY A 502 -4.49 13.40 -19.68
N ARG A 503 -4.08 14.67 -19.53
CA ARG A 503 -3.34 15.15 -18.35
C ARG A 503 -4.16 15.10 -17.06
N ASP A 504 -5.47 15.33 -17.14
CA ASP A 504 -6.35 15.32 -15.96
C ASP A 504 -6.47 13.91 -15.36
N GLY A 505 -6.43 12.88 -16.20
CA GLY A 505 -6.34 11.48 -15.76
C GLY A 505 -5.01 11.11 -15.09
N GLY A 506 -3.97 11.95 -15.21
CA GLY A 506 -2.66 11.75 -14.61
C GLY A 506 -2.55 12.16 -13.14
N GLY A 507 -3.64 12.64 -12.52
CA GLY A 507 -3.65 13.26 -11.18
C GLY A 507 -3.08 12.41 -10.04
N THR A 508 -3.08 11.08 -10.20
CA THR A 508 -2.64 10.11 -9.18
C THR A 508 -1.25 9.52 -9.45
N ILE A 509 -0.53 10.05 -10.45
CA ILE A 509 0.73 9.49 -10.95
C ILE A 509 1.90 10.47 -10.76
N PHE A 510 2.95 10.01 -10.09
CA PHE A 510 4.05 10.87 -9.64
C PHE A 510 5.43 10.22 -9.81
N ALA A 511 6.22 10.68 -10.79
CA ALA A 511 7.60 10.22 -10.96
C ALA A 511 8.56 10.80 -9.91
N GLY A 512 8.36 12.05 -9.49
CA GLY A 512 9.19 12.72 -8.50
C GLY A 512 10.69 12.62 -8.81
N LYS A 513 11.52 12.39 -7.77
CA LYS A 513 12.97 12.19 -7.94
C LYS A 513 13.38 10.78 -8.39
N GLY A 514 12.40 9.89 -8.62
CA GLY A 514 12.66 8.59 -9.25
C GLY A 514 13.24 8.73 -10.65
N TRP A 515 12.90 9.81 -11.35
CA TRP A 515 13.52 10.21 -12.61
C TRP A 515 14.68 11.18 -12.39
N ASN A 516 15.89 10.76 -12.75
CA ASN A 516 17.09 11.58 -12.74
C ASN A 516 18.12 11.05 -13.74
N ALA A 517 19.25 11.76 -13.88
CA ALA A 517 20.30 11.42 -14.84
C ALA A 517 20.85 9.99 -14.70
N ASN A 518 20.81 9.41 -13.50
CA ASN A 518 21.36 8.08 -13.23
C ASN A 518 20.32 6.97 -13.44
N THR A 519 19.03 7.25 -13.29
CA THR A 519 17.95 6.25 -13.34
C THR A 519 17.18 6.24 -14.66
N LYS A 520 17.33 7.27 -15.50
CA LYS A 520 16.60 7.41 -16.78
C LYS A 520 16.66 6.18 -17.67
N ASP A 521 17.81 5.49 -17.71
CA ASP A 521 18.02 4.32 -18.58
C ASP A 521 17.28 3.05 -18.12
N LEU A 522 16.70 3.11 -16.92
CA LEU A 522 15.88 2.04 -16.33
C LEU A 522 14.41 2.16 -16.71
N PHE A 523 13.97 3.26 -17.33
CA PHE A 523 12.55 3.52 -17.58
C PHE A 523 12.05 2.86 -18.87
N TYR A 524 10.84 2.32 -18.75
CA TYR A 524 10.05 1.71 -19.80
C TYR A 524 8.61 2.20 -19.67
N ASP A 525 7.93 2.30 -20.79
CA ASP A 525 6.66 2.96 -20.91
C ASP A 525 5.49 2.06 -20.51
N SER A 526 4.63 2.61 -19.64
CA SER A 526 3.50 1.92 -19.04
C SER A 526 2.28 1.99 -19.95
N ASN A 527 2.29 1.17 -21.00
CA ASN A 527 1.18 1.09 -21.95
C ASN A 527 0.16 0.04 -21.51
N SER A 528 -1.08 0.44 -21.23
CA SER A 528 -2.14 -0.53 -20.87
C SER A 528 -2.42 -1.49 -22.01
N LYS A 529 -2.68 -2.76 -21.68
CA LYS A 529 -3.14 -3.77 -22.66
C LYS A 529 -4.53 -3.46 -23.20
N ARG A 530 -5.35 -2.75 -22.42
CA ARG A 530 -6.72 -2.39 -22.76
C ARG A 530 -6.82 -1.07 -23.54
N GLY A 531 -5.68 -0.43 -23.82
CA GLY A 531 -5.54 0.73 -24.70
C GLY A 531 -5.92 2.05 -24.02
N GLY A 532 -5.10 3.09 -24.18
CA GLY A 532 -5.40 4.47 -23.76
C GLY A 532 -5.66 4.71 -22.26
N ILE A 533 -5.57 3.68 -21.42
CA ILE A 533 -5.90 3.74 -19.99
C ILE A 533 -4.62 3.89 -19.16
N LEU A 534 -4.65 4.80 -18.19
CA LEU A 534 -3.61 4.97 -17.18
C LEU A 534 -3.78 3.97 -16.04
N MET A 535 -2.68 3.62 -15.37
CA MET A 535 -2.67 2.53 -14.40
C MET A 535 -2.32 3.06 -13.01
N HIS A 536 -3.18 2.76 -12.05
CA HIS A 536 -2.91 2.97 -10.62
C HIS A 536 -2.40 1.68 -9.96
N ALA A 537 -2.43 0.54 -10.66
CA ALA A 537 -1.90 -0.73 -10.19
C ALA A 537 -0.43 -0.64 -9.71
N LYS A 538 -0.05 -1.54 -8.80
CA LYS A 538 1.35 -1.82 -8.46
C LYS A 538 1.59 -3.31 -8.62
N MET A 539 2.49 -3.66 -9.53
CA MET A 539 2.80 -5.04 -9.87
C MET A 539 4.28 -5.19 -10.16
N MET A 540 4.89 -6.20 -9.56
CA MET A 540 6.28 -6.57 -9.82
C MET A 540 6.31 -7.97 -10.42
N ILE A 541 6.95 -8.12 -11.58
CA ILE A 541 7.10 -9.40 -12.27
C ILE A 541 8.60 -9.68 -12.38
N ALA A 542 9.05 -10.81 -11.85
CA ALA A 542 10.41 -11.30 -12.03
C ALA A 542 10.39 -12.53 -12.93
N ILE A 543 11.16 -12.51 -14.01
CA ILE A 543 11.34 -13.66 -14.91
C ILE A 543 12.81 -14.09 -14.88
N PHE A 544 13.04 -15.39 -14.78
CA PHE A 544 14.39 -15.96 -14.81
C PHE A 544 14.82 -16.19 -16.26
N HIS A 545 15.98 -15.63 -16.61
CA HIS A 545 16.56 -15.72 -17.93
C HIS A 545 17.96 -16.33 -17.85
N PRO A 546 18.38 -17.14 -18.84
CA PRO A 546 19.76 -17.59 -18.93
C PRO A 546 20.74 -16.39 -18.95
N LYS A 547 21.85 -16.51 -18.24
CA LYS A 547 22.97 -15.57 -18.35
C LYS A 547 23.53 -15.67 -19.77
N THR A 548 23.64 -14.53 -20.45
CA THR A 548 24.32 -14.47 -21.76
C THR A 548 25.77 -14.89 -21.59
N ARG A 549 26.16 -16.06 -22.13
CA ARG A 549 27.56 -16.43 -22.27
C ARG A 549 28.22 -15.45 -23.24
N THR A 550 29.10 -14.59 -22.76
CA THR A 550 29.99 -13.83 -23.63
C THR A 550 30.82 -14.82 -24.46
N PRO A 551 30.85 -14.71 -25.80
CA PRO A 551 31.74 -15.52 -26.62
C PRO A 551 33.18 -14.99 -26.46
N SER A 552 33.80 -15.21 -25.31
CA SER A 552 35.22 -14.99 -25.12
C SER A 552 35.97 -16.22 -25.63
N SER A 553 36.60 -16.08 -26.79
CA SER A 553 37.79 -16.81 -27.27
C SER A 553 38.20 -18.02 -26.42
N GLN A 554 37.57 -19.16 -26.64
CA GLN A 554 38.15 -20.45 -26.30
C GLN A 554 38.15 -21.29 -27.57
N THR A 555 39.37 -21.63 -27.97
CA THR A 555 39.68 -22.70 -28.91
C THR A 555 38.84 -23.95 -28.61
N PRO A 556 38.46 -24.74 -29.63
CA PRO A 556 37.66 -25.94 -29.41
C PRO A 556 38.52 -26.98 -28.71
N SER A 557 38.54 -26.97 -27.37
CA SER A 557 38.99 -28.12 -26.61
C SER A 557 37.89 -29.17 -26.67
N SER A 558 38.28 -30.37 -27.08
CA SER A 558 37.45 -31.56 -27.10
C SER A 558 37.04 -31.93 -25.66
N ALA A 559 36.04 -31.23 -25.14
CA ALA A 559 35.42 -31.59 -23.88
C ALA A 559 34.39 -32.69 -24.15
N SER A 560 34.62 -33.83 -23.52
CA SER A 560 33.74 -34.99 -23.44
C SER A 560 32.26 -34.60 -23.42
N LEU A 561 31.46 -35.29 -24.24
CA LEU A 561 30.01 -35.41 -24.12
C LEU A 561 29.65 -35.96 -22.73
N GLY A 562 29.72 -35.11 -21.71
CA GLY A 562 29.13 -35.36 -20.42
C GLY A 562 27.64 -35.48 -20.66
N LYS A 563 27.10 -36.67 -20.38
CA LYS A 563 25.66 -36.95 -20.37
C LYS A 563 24.97 -35.85 -19.55
N ARG A 564 24.41 -34.84 -20.21
CA ARG A 564 23.36 -34.03 -19.62
C ARG A 564 22.27 -35.04 -19.30
N LYS A 565 22.03 -35.29 -18.01
CA LYS A 565 20.84 -36.01 -17.59
C LYS A 565 19.69 -35.16 -18.11
N ALA A 566 19.01 -35.62 -19.15
CA ALA A 566 17.79 -34.97 -19.60
C ALA A 566 16.87 -34.99 -18.38
N LEU A 567 16.59 -33.82 -17.83
CA LEU A 567 15.56 -33.70 -16.80
C LEU A 567 14.29 -34.27 -17.41
N GLU A 568 13.56 -35.07 -16.63
CA GLU A 568 12.28 -35.60 -17.09
C GLU A 568 11.35 -34.43 -17.43
N LEU A 569 10.46 -34.59 -18.41
CA LEU A 569 9.58 -33.50 -18.87
C LEU A 569 8.81 -32.85 -17.69
N ASP A 570 8.40 -33.67 -16.72
CA ASP A 570 7.74 -33.24 -15.48
C ASP A 570 8.65 -32.37 -14.59
N GLU A 571 9.96 -32.62 -14.53
CA GLU A 571 10.92 -31.80 -13.77
C GLU A 571 11.15 -30.43 -14.41
N VAL A 572 11.00 -30.33 -15.74
CA VAL A 572 11.14 -29.07 -16.50
C VAL A 572 9.89 -28.20 -16.40
N GLU A 573 8.70 -28.81 -16.41
CA GLU A 573 7.42 -28.09 -16.26
C GLU A 573 7.20 -27.59 -14.83
N ASN A 574 7.71 -28.32 -13.83
CA ASN A 574 7.58 -27.97 -12.41
C ASN A 574 8.58 -26.92 -11.91
N ARG A 575 9.61 -26.60 -12.69
CA ARG A 575 10.63 -25.62 -12.31
C ARG A 575 10.03 -24.23 -12.19
N ILE A 576 10.45 -23.44 -11.20
CA ILE A 576 10.05 -22.03 -11.10
C ILE A 576 10.81 -21.21 -12.14
N GLY A 577 10.08 -20.54 -13.04
CA GLY A 577 10.62 -19.66 -14.07
C GLY A 577 10.50 -18.17 -13.75
N GLY A 578 9.94 -17.83 -12.58
CA GLY A 578 9.73 -16.47 -12.13
C GLY A 578 8.70 -16.37 -11.01
N TRP A 579 8.27 -15.15 -10.71
CA TRP A 579 7.20 -14.87 -9.74
C TRP A 579 6.56 -13.50 -10.01
N VAL A 580 5.35 -13.31 -9.49
CA VAL A 580 4.59 -12.06 -9.56
C VAL A 580 4.20 -11.63 -8.16
N TYR A 581 4.43 -10.36 -7.86
CA TYR A 581 3.88 -9.65 -6.72
C TYR A 581 2.81 -8.65 -7.19
N VAL A 582 1.71 -8.54 -6.45
CA VAL A 582 0.65 -7.54 -6.65
C VAL A 582 0.16 -7.04 -5.28
N GLY A 583 -0.05 -5.73 -5.16
CA GLY A 583 -0.50 -5.13 -3.90
C GLY A 583 -0.37 -3.61 -3.90
N SER A 584 -0.25 -3.01 -2.72
CA SER A 584 -0.25 -1.56 -2.56
C SER A 584 1.12 -0.90 -2.69
N HIS A 585 2.22 -1.67 -2.55
CA HIS A 585 3.57 -1.10 -2.47
C HIS A 585 3.93 -0.35 -3.75
N ASN A 586 4.12 0.96 -3.64
CA ASN A 586 4.81 1.73 -4.70
C ASN A 586 6.29 1.33 -4.77
N PHE A 587 6.97 1.66 -5.88
CA PHE A 587 8.40 1.38 -5.98
C PHE A 587 9.20 2.42 -5.21
N SER A 588 9.18 2.37 -3.88
CA SER A 588 9.84 3.35 -3.03
C SER A 588 10.49 2.72 -1.79
N PRO A 589 11.55 3.36 -1.24
CA PRO A 589 12.10 2.98 0.05
C PRO A 589 11.09 3.13 1.20
N ALA A 590 10.15 4.07 1.13
CA ALA A 590 9.12 4.24 2.16
C ALA A 590 8.20 3.01 2.28
N ALA A 591 7.84 2.39 1.15
CA ALA A 591 6.98 1.21 1.08
C ALA A 591 7.73 -0.09 1.41
N TRP A 592 8.93 -0.27 0.84
CA TRP A 592 9.68 -1.53 0.91
C TRP A 592 10.72 -1.58 2.03
N GLY A 593 11.19 -0.42 2.47
CA GLY A 593 12.20 -0.23 3.49
C GLY A 593 13.60 0.08 2.97
N THR A 594 14.41 0.66 3.85
CA THR A 594 15.84 0.93 3.63
C THR A 594 16.67 0.09 4.58
N LEU A 595 17.44 -0.86 4.02
CA LEU A 595 18.35 -1.70 4.79
C LEU A 595 19.65 -0.94 5.08
N ASP A 596 20.01 -0.86 6.36
CA ASP A 596 21.29 -0.37 6.84
C ASP A 596 22.11 -1.56 7.36
N THR A 597 23.06 -2.00 6.54
CA THR A 597 23.99 -3.10 6.84
C THR A 597 25.20 -2.66 7.65
N LYS A 598 25.40 -1.35 7.87
CA LYS A 598 26.55 -0.83 8.65
C LYS A 598 26.30 -0.94 10.15
N LYS A 599 25.03 -1.06 10.56
CA LYS A 599 24.66 -1.27 11.96
C LYS A 599 24.75 -2.75 12.33
N SER A 600 25.12 -3.00 13.57
CA SER A 600 25.11 -4.33 14.18
C SER A 600 24.29 -4.26 15.46
N PRO A 601 23.11 -4.91 15.54
CA PRO A 601 22.46 -5.67 14.46
C PRO A 601 22.02 -4.78 13.27
N VAL A 602 21.86 -5.40 12.09
CA VAL A 602 21.37 -4.71 10.88
C VAL A 602 19.97 -4.15 11.10
N THR A 603 19.64 -3.03 10.45
CA THR A 603 18.32 -2.41 10.61
C THR A 603 17.59 -2.22 9.29
N LEU A 604 16.27 -2.37 9.27
CA LEU A 604 15.40 -2.03 8.14
C LEU A 604 14.39 -0.97 8.59
N SER A 605 14.46 0.22 8.02
CA SER A 605 13.47 1.28 8.28
C SER A 605 12.38 1.26 7.21
N ILE A 606 11.13 1.07 7.61
CA ILE A 606 9.95 1.11 6.75
C ILE A 606 9.04 2.23 7.25
N LYS A 607 8.50 3.05 6.34
CA LYS A 607 7.66 4.18 6.71
C LYS A 607 6.18 3.89 6.58
N ASN A 608 5.80 3.13 5.56
CA ASN A 608 4.40 2.90 5.22
C ASN A 608 3.87 1.58 5.80
N TYR A 609 2.54 1.53 5.99
CA TYR A 609 1.82 0.27 5.97
C TYR A 609 1.44 -0.08 4.54
N GLU A 610 1.78 -1.29 4.10
CA GLU A 610 1.51 -1.77 2.76
C GLU A 610 1.20 -3.27 2.81
N LEU A 611 0.44 -3.75 1.83
CA LEU A 611 -0.01 -5.13 1.75
C LEU A 611 -0.02 -5.60 0.31
N GLY A 612 0.45 -6.83 0.09
CA GLY A 612 0.31 -7.50 -1.19
C GLY A 612 0.50 -9.01 -1.07
N ILE A 613 0.39 -9.68 -2.20
CA ILE A 613 0.63 -11.11 -2.34
C ILE A 613 1.71 -11.37 -3.38
N VAL A 614 2.42 -12.49 -3.22
CA VAL A 614 3.40 -13.00 -4.19
C VAL A 614 3.13 -14.46 -4.49
N PHE A 615 3.26 -14.84 -5.76
CA PHE A 615 3.06 -16.20 -6.26
C PHE A 615 4.04 -16.53 -7.38
N PRO A 616 4.42 -17.81 -7.56
CA PRO A 616 5.38 -18.26 -8.54
C PRO A 616 4.78 -18.35 -9.93
N LEU A 617 5.68 -18.37 -10.92
CA LEU A 617 5.41 -18.66 -12.31
C LEU A 617 6.20 -19.91 -12.70
N TYR A 618 5.54 -20.86 -13.36
CA TYR A 618 6.12 -22.17 -13.65
C TYR A 618 6.66 -22.29 -15.08
N GLY A 619 7.78 -23.02 -15.18
CA GLY A 619 8.37 -23.58 -16.37
C GLY A 619 8.61 -22.59 -17.50
N GLN A 620 8.57 -23.12 -18.73
CA GLN A 620 8.71 -22.36 -19.97
C GLN A 620 7.54 -21.39 -20.23
N GLN A 621 6.42 -21.56 -19.52
CA GLN A 621 5.24 -20.72 -19.65
C GLN A 621 5.27 -19.48 -18.76
N SER A 622 6.33 -19.27 -17.95
CA SER A 622 6.41 -18.15 -17.00
C SER A 622 6.15 -16.80 -17.64
N ASN A 623 6.70 -16.55 -18.84
CA ASN A 623 6.45 -15.32 -19.58
C ASN A 623 5.00 -15.16 -20.01
N ALA A 624 4.36 -16.22 -20.53
CA ALA A 624 2.96 -16.19 -20.95
C ALA A 624 2.01 -16.04 -19.75
N ALA A 625 2.31 -16.72 -18.64
CA ALA A 625 1.58 -16.62 -17.38
C ALA A 625 1.68 -15.21 -16.79
N ALA A 626 2.89 -14.63 -16.74
CA ALA A 626 3.10 -13.24 -16.35
C ALA A 626 2.36 -12.26 -17.28
N ASP A 627 2.35 -12.54 -18.58
CA ASP A 627 1.62 -11.71 -19.53
C ASP A 627 0.11 -11.72 -19.23
N LYS A 628 -0.50 -12.87 -18.89
CA LYS A 628 -1.93 -12.93 -18.58
C LYS A 628 -2.39 -12.00 -17.44
N VAL A 629 -1.53 -11.74 -16.45
CA VAL A 629 -1.87 -10.90 -15.28
C VAL A 629 -1.35 -9.48 -15.35
N ALA A 630 -0.40 -9.19 -16.24
CA ALA A 630 0.18 -7.86 -16.34
C ALA A 630 -0.84 -6.86 -16.91
N PRO A 631 -1.08 -5.71 -16.24
CA PRO A 631 -1.97 -4.67 -16.76
C PRO A 631 -1.37 -3.93 -17.97
N TYR A 632 -0.05 -4.02 -18.15
CA TYR A 632 0.71 -3.34 -19.19
C TYR A 632 1.18 -4.30 -20.30
N LYS A 633 1.40 -3.78 -21.51
CA LYS A 633 1.92 -4.54 -22.66
C LYS A 633 3.34 -5.06 -22.36
N ARG A 634 3.56 -6.36 -22.57
CA ARG A 634 4.87 -7.01 -22.43
C ARG A 634 5.36 -7.56 -23.78
N PRO A 635 6.67 -7.48 -24.08
CA PRO A 635 7.68 -6.76 -23.32
C PRO A 635 7.41 -5.23 -23.35
N PRO A 636 7.68 -4.51 -22.26
CA PRO A 636 7.43 -3.07 -22.20
C PRO A 636 8.40 -2.32 -23.12
N LYS A 637 7.93 -1.22 -23.72
CA LYS A 637 8.73 -0.37 -24.62
C LYS A 637 9.72 0.45 -23.80
N LYS A 638 11.02 0.41 -24.11
CA LYS A 638 12.01 1.28 -23.46
C LYS A 638 11.77 2.75 -23.82
N TYR A 639 12.03 3.66 -22.87
CA TYR A 639 12.02 5.10 -23.17
C TYR A 639 13.03 5.44 -24.26
N SER A 640 12.63 6.35 -25.14
CA SER A 640 13.42 6.96 -26.20
C SER A 640 14.23 8.15 -25.63
N VAL A 641 15.21 8.65 -26.37
CA VAL A 641 16.12 9.72 -25.91
C VAL A 641 15.40 11.03 -25.52
N GLY A 642 14.19 11.28 -26.05
CA GLY A 642 13.36 12.44 -25.71
C GLY A 642 12.17 12.15 -24.81
N ASP A 643 11.96 10.89 -24.39
CA ASP A 643 10.84 10.55 -23.52
C ASP A 643 11.15 11.02 -22.09
N GLU A 644 10.18 11.68 -21.47
CA GLU A 644 10.19 12.01 -20.05
C GLU A 644 8.96 11.38 -19.37
N PRO A 645 9.05 10.99 -18.09
CA PRO A 645 7.93 10.41 -17.39
C PRO A 645 6.91 11.50 -17.05
N TRP A 646 5.64 11.09 -16.96
CA TRP A 646 4.64 11.94 -16.35
C TRP A 646 4.99 12.25 -14.89
N ASP A 647 4.74 13.47 -14.46
CA ASP A 647 4.81 13.87 -13.06
C ASP A 647 3.76 14.95 -12.83
N GLN A 648 2.74 14.62 -12.05
CA GLN A 648 1.65 15.53 -11.73
C GLN A 648 2.16 16.89 -11.20
N LYS A 649 3.27 16.94 -10.46
CA LYS A 649 3.81 18.21 -9.95
C LYS A 649 4.38 19.10 -11.04
N LYS A 650 4.92 18.50 -12.10
CA LYS A 650 5.60 19.22 -13.18
C LYS A 650 4.67 19.50 -14.37
N HIS A 651 3.78 18.55 -14.67
CA HIS A 651 2.99 18.53 -15.90
C HIS A 651 1.49 18.72 -15.68
N GLY A 652 1.01 18.47 -14.46
CA GLY A 652 -0.38 18.73 -14.10
C GLY A 652 -0.70 20.22 -14.15
N PHE A 653 -1.95 20.55 -14.48
CA PHE A 653 -2.41 21.93 -14.40
C PHE A 653 -2.52 22.34 -12.93
N GLY A 654 -1.83 23.41 -12.55
CA GLY A 654 -2.04 24.06 -11.26
C GLY A 654 -3.40 24.73 -11.26
N LEU A 655 -4.30 24.29 -10.38
CA LEU A 655 -5.51 25.02 -10.02
C LEU A 655 -5.20 26.07 -8.94
#